data_AF-A0AAN7TTW9-F1
#
_entry.id   AF-A0AAN7TTW9-F1
#
_cell.length_a   1.000
_cell.length_b   1.000
_cell.length_c   1.000
_cell.angle_alpha   90.00
_cell.angle_beta   90.00
_cell.angle_gamma   90.00
#
_symmetry.space_group_name_H-M   'P 1'
#
loop_
_entity.id
_entity.type
_entity.pdbx_description
1 polymer ?
#
loop_
_entity_poly.entity_id
_entity_poly.type
_entity_poly.pdbx_seq_one_letter_code
_entity_poly.pdbx_strand_id
1 'polypeptide(L)'
;MKIITTLLIIFIYLVQLGKCITDPVQKGVISPYLYTLYGFNTSIDPCDARTNWLSCQNIDPKNSSSYKVITEIRLYQTPTPLKTIFTENLTLLTNLTLIIATERVYFSLSFFENIYKLSNLNRLQFSNFNETLPENVTFPTSLQTVQMSSVSCQLTSVWLNSNVQSFYIISPPLKGYSLPSNLKVNNYLNELQIPITYDSNTPSNLSQLFPNLKSLLFNIYNDMSQNDYKNISLSNTGIFANVSAFEINFINDGTPQPIILDNFILKFTALTYLYVDGEGFYIDPSKGYIDFSNIQGDDYLTVDIEETNMIFESCKSTPCFKFPKNAIFSSYSCKFSFNLIDLRNLSSFSSVENIFEQNLPNIDNTPLLIYFTASNSLIVGDIPESYCKTQIYLVNNELNGTVPSCFLCLGGRNAAFIFPNPFSNFNSTSPPYCPNFKIDDDYNQLVTTDGGGKLIITGNYLGWGSYPLQVIVPNSKLFIAIPRGVGVGKHISATFQNGQTQSFNYSYIPPFIKSYGFLEIEGQKIFTINGTGFDFINQNNITLNGTPLTFTNALGGNGFDNMIGFNISNLPSIPNETKLTIFANVGGQISNVVSFYYFSSISISEEKLILNTTGGSISIDGSFVTNNISLVSVDINGTKCSISSLTTSKLTMTYPSNQAGDTYVLTLNVGGFVVSTPVSYIQQQTPTPSTTPTPSTTPTPSTTPVPSTTTSSPTTSPNHSEDGSTSSTLSISLNLLMLLLIVQFI
;
A
#
# COMPACT_ATOMS: atom_id res chain seq x y z
N MET A 1 -63.78 11.36 -33.82
CA MET A 1 -63.91 10.45 -32.66
C MET A 1 -62.97 9.25 -32.73
N LYS A 2 -63.03 8.37 -33.76
CA LYS A 2 -62.15 7.19 -33.86
C LYS A 2 -60.65 7.49 -33.74
N ILE A 3 -60.14 8.56 -34.37
CA ILE A 3 -58.72 8.96 -34.31
C ILE A 3 -58.29 9.37 -32.88
N ILE A 4 -59.15 10.05 -32.13
CA ILE A 4 -58.86 10.46 -30.75
C ILE A 4 -58.83 9.23 -29.84
N THR A 5 -59.74 8.27 -30.04
CA THR A 5 -59.75 7.02 -29.27
C THR A 5 -58.51 6.17 -29.58
N THR A 6 -58.09 6.08 -30.86
CA THR A 6 -56.87 5.36 -31.25
C THR A 6 -55.61 6.04 -30.72
N LEU A 7 -55.52 7.38 -30.76
CA LEU A 7 -54.40 8.12 -30.17
C LEU A 7 -54.37 8.02 -28.65
N LEU A 8 -55.52 8.00 -27.97
CA LEU A 8 -55.60 7.79 -26.52
C LEU A 8 -55.17 6.37 -26.15
N ILE A 9 -55.57 5.36 -26.92
CA ILE A 9 -55.14 3.96 -26.72
C ILE A 9 -53.63 3.83 -26.98
N ILE A 10 -53.09 4.44 -28.04
CA ILE A 10 -51.65 4.46 -28.33
C ILE A 10 -50.88 5.23 -27.25
N PHE A 11 -51.40 6.35 -26.75
CA PHE A 11 -50.80 7.11 -25.66
C PHE A 11 -50.82 6.33 -24.34
N ILE A 12 -51.93 5.64 -24.02
CA ILE A 12 -52.00 4.74 -22.85
C ILE A 12 -51.02 3.58 -23.01
N TYR A 13 -50.89 2.99 -24.21
CA TYR A 13 -49.89 1.95 -24.49
C TYR A 13 -48.45 2.48 -24.38
N LEU A 14 -48.15 3.67 -24.91
CA LEU A 14 -46.82 4.28 -24.84
C LEU A 14 -46.45 4.70 -23.41
N VAL A 15 -47.41 5.17 -22.61
CA VAL A 15 -47.20 5.49 -21.19
C VAL A 15 -47.03 4.22 -20.34
N GLN A 16 -47.62 3.08 -20.74
CA GLN A 16 -47.39 1.79 -20.09
C GLN A 16 -46.10 1.10 -20.53
N LEU A 17 -45.67 1.26 -21.79
CA LEU A 17 -44.44 0.67 -22.34
C LEU A 17 -43.14 1.31 -21.80
N GLY A 18 -43.23 2.47 -21.12
CA GLY A 18 -42.09 3.14 -20.50
C GLY A 18 -41.87 2.84 -19.01
N LYS A 19 -42.74 2.04 -18.37
CA LYS A 19 -42.57 1.68 -16.95
C LYS A 19 -41.75 0.40 -16.85
N CYS A 20 -40.57 0.50 -16.25
CA CYS A 20 -39.82 -0.69 -15.84
C CYS A 20 -40.59 -1.40 -14.72
N ILE A 21 -40.99 -2.64 -14.95
CA ILE A 21 -41.78 -3.45 -14.03
C ILE A 21 -40.84 -4.43 -13.33
N THR A 22 -41.00 -4.64 -12.03
CA THR A 22 -40.31 -5.76 -11.34
C THR A 22 -40.73 -7.08 -11.97
N ASP A 23 -39.80 -8.03 -12.07
CA ASP A 23 -40.12 -9.40 -12.44
C ASP A 23 -41.39 -9.89 -11.68
N PRO A 24 -42.45 -10.35 -12.38
CA PRO A 24 -43.74 -10.65 -11.74
C PRO A 24 -43.66 -11.72 -10.65
N VAL A 25 -42.73 -12.67 -10.76
CA VAL A 25 -42.53 -13.72 -9.77
C VAL A 25 -41.91 -13.11 -8.52
N GLN A 26 -40.86 -12.29 -8.68
CA GLN A 26 -40.22 -11.59 -7.56
C GLN A 26 -41.16 -10.59 -6.88
N LYS A 27 -41.97 -9.86 -7.67
CA LYS A 27 -43.03 -8.99 -7.16
C LYS A 27 -44.03 -9.77 -6.31
N GLY A 28 -44.47 -10.93 -6.79
CA GLY A 28 -45.39 -11.81 -6.06
C GLY A 28 -44.86 -12.25 -4.70
N VAL A 29 -43.54 -12.41 -4.55
CA VAL A 29 -42.89 -12.77 -3.28
C VAL A 29 -42.75 -11.56 -2.34
N ILE A 30 -42.29 -10.40 -2.84
CA ILE A 30 -41.91 -9.29 -1.97
C ILE A 30 -43.06 -8.32 -1.62
N SER A 31 -44.03 -8.13 -2.52
CA SER A 31 -45.11 -7.14 -2.32
C SER A 31 -45.98 -7.43 -1.10
N PRO A 32 -46.39 -8.69 -0.81
CA PRO A 32 -47.10 -9.02 0.42
C PRO A 32 -46.31 -8.63 1.67
N TYR A 33 -44.99 -8.78 1.63
CA TYR A 33 -44.13 -8.48 2.76
C TYR A 33 -44.04 -6.98 3.04
N LEU A 34 -43.81 -6.17 2.00
CA LEU A 34 -43.81 -4.72 2.15
C LEU A 34 -45.17 -4.22 2.68
N TYR A 35 -46.27 -4.86 2.29
CA TYR A 35 -47.59 -4.56 2.83
C TYR A 35 -47.67 -4.88 4.33
N THR A 36 -47.24 -6.07 4.74
CA THR A 36 -47.27 -6.48 6.16
C THR A 36 -46.37 -5.60 7.04
N LEU A 37 -45.16 -5.28 6.59
CA LEU A 37 -44.23 -4.46 7.38
C LEU A 37 -44.56 -2.97 7.38
N TYR A 38 -44.97 -2.43 6.24
CA TYR A 38 -44.98 -0.99 6.01
C TYR A 38 -46.35 -0.46 5.58
N GLY A 39 -47.37 -1.31 5.47
CA GLY A 39 -48.65 -0.94 4.85
C GLY A 39 -48.54 -0.62 3.36
N PHE A 40 -47.44 -1.02 2.71
CA PHE A 40 -47.18 -0.72 1.31
C PHE A 40 -48.18 -1.41 0.38
N ASN A 41 -48.93 -0.64 -0.40
CA ASN A 41 -49.97 -1.19 -1.28
C ASN A 41 -49.37 -2.21 -2.28
N THR A 42 -49.82 -3.46 -2.21
CA THR A 42 -49.34 -4.57 -3.05
C THR A 42 -49.53 -4.36 -4.55
N SER A 43 -50.40 -3.42 -4.94
CA SER A 43 -50.60 -3.04 -6.34
C SER A 43 -49.43 -2.24 -6.91
N ILE A 44 -48.71 -1.50 -6.06
CA ILE A 44 -47.56 -0.67 -6.47
C ILE A 44 -46.36 -1.57 -6.73
N ASP A 45 -45.61 -1.25 -7.78
CA ASP A 45 -44.38 -1.96 -8.10
C ASP A 45 -43.32 -1.71 -7.02
N PRO A 46 -42.76 -2.77 -6.39
CA PRO A 46 -41.83 -2.64 -5.28
C PRO A 46 -40.51 -1.94 -5.68
N CYS A 47 -40.12 -1.98 -6.97
CA CYS A 47 -38.91 -1.34 -7.48
C CYS A 47 -39.14 0.09 -8.04
N ASP A 48 -40.38 0.58 -8.04
CA ASP A 48 -40.70 1.99 -8.37
C ASP A 48 -40.98 2.84 -7.13
N ALA A 49 -41.31 2.20 -6.01
CA ALA A 49 -41.36 2.87 -4.74
C ALA A 49 -39.93 3.24 -4.35
N ARG A 50 -39.58 4.53 -4.48
CA ARG A 50 -38.31 5.13 -4.02
C ARG A 50 -38.16 4.94 -2.51
N THR A 51 -37.89 3.71 -2.10
CA THR A 51 -37.83 3.25 -0.72
C THR A 51 -36.41 2.78 -0.47
N ASN A 52 -35.95 2.97 0.75
CA ASN A 52 -34.64 2.49 1.17
C ASN A 52 -34.67 0.99 1.55
N TRP A 53 -35.79 0.29 1.26
CA TRP A 53 -36.03 -1.09 1.67
C TRP A 53 -35.61 -2.12 0.64
N LEU A 54 -35.61 -1.75 -0.64
CA LEU A 54 -35.24 -2.63 -1.74
C LEU A 54 -34.30 -1.90 -2.69
N SER A 55 -33.33 -2.63 -3.23
CA SER A 55 -32.56 -2.19 -4.40
C SER A 55 -32.87 -3.13 -5.55
N CYS A 56 -33.03 -2.56 -6.74
CA CYS A 56 -33.37 -3.32 -7.94
C CYS A 56 -32.49 -2.90 -9.11
N GLN A 57 -32.15 -3.86 -9.96
CA GLN A 57 -31.32 -3.66 -11.14
C GLN A 57 -32.02 -4.19 -12.39
N ASN A 58 -31.70 -3.62 -13.55
CA ASN A 58 -32.20 -4.13 -14.82
C ASN A 58 -31.53 -5.48 -15.12
N ILE A 59 -32.29 -6.44 -15.66
CA ILE A 59 -31.78 -7.79 -15.98
C ILE A 59 -30.65 -7.72 -17.02
N ASP A 60 -30.78 -6.83 -18.00
CA ASP A 60 -29.72 -6.47 -18.94
C ASP A 60 -29.34 -5.01 -18.67
N PRO A 61 -28.08 -4.69 -18.31
CA PRO A 61 -27.65 -3.30 -18.17
C PRO A 61 -27.46 -2.58 -19.52
N LYS A 62 -27.29 -3.33 -20.62
CA LYS A 62 -27.00 -2.81 -21.96
C LYS A 62 -28.25 -2.62 -22.82
N ASN A 63 -29.30 -3.39 -22.56
CA ASN A 63 -30.65 -3.09 -23.03
C ASN A 63 -31.43 -2.43 -21.91
N SER A 64 -32.16 -1.36 -22.17
CA SER A 64 -33.23 -0.88 -21.28
C SER A 64 -34.40 -1.88 -21.27
N SER A 65 -34.13 -3.12 -20.85
CA SER A 65 -35.15 -4.14 -20.65
C SER A 65 -36.19 -3.58 -19.69
N SER A 66 -37.46 -3.89 -19.97
CA SER A 66 -38.58 -3.42 -19.15
C SER A 66 -38.65 -4.08 -17.78
N TYR A 67 -37.72 -4.98 -17.43
CA TYR A 67 -37.78 -5.78 -16.21
C TYR A 67 -36.62 -5.50 -15.25
N LYS A 68 -37.00 -5.20 -14.01
CA LYS A 68 -36.08 -5.09 -12.88
C LYS A 68 -36.11 -6.36 -12.03
N VAL A 69 -34.97 -6.73 -11.47
CA VAL A 69 -34.82 -7.79 -10.46
C VAL A 69 -34.38 -7.18 -9.15
N ILE A 70 -34.81 -7.79 -8.05
CA ILE A 70 -34.45 -7.39 -6.69
C ILE A 70 -33.05 -7.92 -6.39
N THR A 71 -32.14 -7.02 -6.04
CA THR A 71 -30.75 -7.35 -5.71
C THR A 71 -30.43 -7.14 -4.24
N GLU A 72 -31.14 -6.25 -3.55
CA GLU A 72 -30.95 -6.03 -2.11
C GLU A 72 -32.28 -5.96 -1.36
N ILE A 73 -32.30 -6.51 -0.16
CA ILE A 73 -33.41 -6.42 0.79
C ILE A 73 -32.91 -5.80 2.08
N ARG A 74 -33.57 -4.74 2.55
CA ARG A 74 -33.22 -4.01 3.77
C ARG A 74 -34.48 -3.77 4.61
N LEU A 75 -34.65 -4.61 5.62
CA LEU A 75 -35.87 -4.70 6.41
C LEU A 75 -35.65 -3.94 7.70
N TYR A 76 -36.08 -2.68 7.68
CA TYR A 76 -36.10 -1.80 8.85
C TYR A 76 -37.48 -1.82 9.46
N GLN A 77 -37.67 -2.00 10.76
CA GLN A 77 -39.03 -1.83 11.31
C GLN A 77 -39.35 -0.35 11.57
N THR A 78 -40.57 0.07 11.21
CA THR A 78 -41.18 1.31 11.73
C THR A 78 -41.60 1.10 13.20
N PRO A 79 -41.77 2.16 14.02
CA PRO A 79 -41.87 2.08 15.50
C PRO A 79 -43.04 1.29 16.11
N THR A 80 -43.75 0.46 15.36
CA THR A 80 -44.80 -0.42 15.89
C THR A 80 -44.25 -1.57 16.77
N PRO A 81 -45.02 -2.05 17.77
CA PRO A 81 -44.52 -2.94 18.82
C PRO A 81 -44.40 -4.45 18.48
N LEU A 82 -44.71 -4.91 17.26
CA LEU A 82 -44.87 -6.35 16.99
C LEU A 82 -43.62 -6.98 16.35
N LYS A 83 -43.14 -8.10 16.93
CA LYS A 83 -42.12 -8.99 16.33
C LYS A 83 -42.62 -9.56 15.00
N THR A 84 -41.84 -9.47 13.93
CA THR A 84 -42.19 -10.06 12.62
C THR A 84 -41.25 -11.22 12.30
N ILE A 85 -41.81 -12.39 11.96
CA ILE A 85 -41.06 -13.58 11.52
C ILE A 85 -41.28 -13.75 10.02
N PHE A 86 -40.18 -13.84 9.27
CA PHE A 86 -40.16 -14.05 7.83
C PHE A 86 -40.21 -15.55 7.54
N THR A 87 -41.36 -16.04 7.07
CA THR A 87 -41.60 -17.45 6.72
C THR A 87 -41.56 -17.75 5.22
N GLU A 88 -41.55 -16.71 4.39
CA GLU A 88 -41.64 -16.87 2.93
C GLU A 88 -40.37 -17.43 2.30
N ASN A 89 -40.56 -18.11 1.19
CA ASN A 89 -39.47 -18.70 0.43
C ASN A 89 -38.83 -17.65 -0.51
N LEU A 90 -37.70 -17.08 -0.11
CA LEU A 90 -36.96 -16.09 -0.92
C LEU A 90 -36.22 -16.66 -2.14
N THR A 91 -36.24 -17.98 -2.36
CA THR A 91 -35.42 -18.64 -3.39
C THR A 91 -35.76 -18.24 -4.83
N LEU A 92 -36.89 -17.58 -5.03
CA LEU A 92 -37.28 -16.98 -6.31
C LEU A 92 -36.54 -15.67 -6.61
N LEU A 93 -35.86 -15.08 -5.61
CA LEU A 93 -35.01 -13.90 -5.74
C LEU A 93 -33.58 -14.30 -6.09
N THR A 94 -33.40 -14.92 -7.26
CA THR A 94 -32.11 -15.52 -7.66
C THR A 94 -30.96 -14.52 -7.80
N ASN A 95 -31.25 -13.23 -8.00
CA ASN A 95 -30.25 -12.15 -8.13
C ASN A 95 -29.97 -11.40 -6.81
N LEU A 96 -30.52 -11.89 -5.69
CA LEU A 96 -30.35 -11.26 -4.39
C LEU A 96 -28.90 -11.39 -3.91
N THR A 97 -28.23 -10.26 -3.65
CA THR A 97 -26.84 -10.17 -3.18
C THR A 97 -26.73 -9.77 -1.71
N LEU A 98 -27.74 -9.10 -1.15
CA LEU A 98 -27.71 -8.55 0.21
C LEU A 98 -29.06 -8.73 0.91
N ILE A 99 -29.01 -9.19 2.17
CA ILE A 99 -30.13 -9.13 3.11
C ILE A 99 -29.68 -8.43 4.39
N ILE A 100 -30.39 -7.38 4.78
CA ILE A 100 -30.28 -6.71 6.07
C ILE A 100 -31.62 -6.83 6.77
N ALA A 101 -31.64 -7.34 8.00
CA ALA A 101 -32.79 -7.32 8.88
C ALA A 101 -32.43 -6.62 10.19
N THR A 102 -33.15 -5.56 10.52
CA THR A 102 -32.90 -4.79 11.73
C THR A 102 -33.69 -5.31 12.92
N GLU A 103 -33.70 -4.53 14.00
CA GLU A 103 -34.42 -4.84 15.22
C GLU A 103 -35.83 -5.36 14.94
N ARG A 104 -36.16 -6.49 15.57
CA ARG A 104 -37.47 -7.17 15.56
C ARG A 104 -37.90 -7.89 14.26
N VAL A 105 -37.07 -7.89 13.22
CA VAL A 105 -37.28 -8.74 12.04
C VAL A 105 -36.45 -10.02 12.18
N TYR A 106 -37.10 -11.17 12.14
CA TYR A 106 -36.48 -12.49 12.29
C TYR A 106 -36.76 -13.34 11.06
N PHE A 107 -35.88 -14.29 10.75
CA PHE A 107 -36.11 -15.29 9.71
C PHE A 107 -36.40 -16.63 10.33
N SER A 108 -37.36 -17.36 9.77
CA SER A 108 -37.67 -18.73 10.19
C SER A 108 -36.60 -19.73 9.78
N LEU A 109 -36.55 -20.90 10.42
CA LEU A 109 -35.68 -22.01 10.00
C LEU A 109 -35.86 -22.40 8.53
N SER A 110 -37.09 -22.40 8.02
CA SER A 110 -37.40 -22.71 6.61
C SER A 110 -36.64 -21.80 5.63
N PHE A 111 -36.42 -20.53 5.98
CA PHE A 111 -35.59 -19.62 5.18
C PHE A 111 -34.14 -20.13 5.11
N PHE A 112 -33.55 -20.48 6.25
CA PHE A 112 -32.17 -20.98 6.32
C PHE A 112 -32.00 -22.34 5.65
N GLU A 113 -33.00 -23.23 5.74
CA GLU A 113 -32.99 -24.52 5.02
C GLU A 113 -32.93 -24.34 3.49
N ASN A 114 -33.37 -23.20 2.98
CA ASN A 114 -33.43 -22.89 1.55
C ASN A 114 -32.38 -21.87 1.09
N ILE A 115 -31.57 -21.32 1.99
CA ILE A 115 -30.67 -20.20 1.70
C ILE A 115 -29.60 -20.54 0.65
N TYR A 116 -29.19 -21.80 0.55
CA TYR A 116 -28.22 -22.26 -0.45
C TYR A 116 -28.66 -22.02 -1.91
N LYS A 117 -29.96 -21.88 -2.16
CA LYS A 117 -30.48 -21.61 -3.51
C LYS A 117 -30.30 -20.14 -3.94
N LEU A 118 -29.94 -19.25 -3.01
CA LEU A 118 -29.62 -17.85 -3.29
C LEU A 118 -28.16 -17.74 -3.74
N SER A 119 -27.85 -18.23 -4.95
CA SER A 119 -26.48 -18.42 -5.45
C SER A 119 -25.68 -17.13 -5.65
N ASN A 120 -26.32 -15.96 -5.59
CA ASN A 120 -25.68 -14.64 -5.69
C ASN A 120 -25.58 -13.92 -4.34
N LEU A 121 -26.14 -14.51 -3.26
CA LEU A 121 -26.17 -13.88 -1.95
C LEU A 121 -24.73 -13.76 -1.42
N ASN A 122 -24.28 -12.53 -1.24
CA ASN A 122 -22.93 -12.21 -0.79
C ASN A 122 -22.92 -11.81 0.69
N ARG A 123 -23.94 -11.10 1.16
CA ARG A 123 -23.95 -10.55 2.53
C ARG A 123 -25.26 -10.77 3.27
N LEU A 124 -25.12 -11.17 4.53
CA LEU A 124 -26.20 -11.25 5.53
C LEU A 124 -25.90 -10.33 6.71
N GLN A 125 -26.90 -9.57 7.14
CA GLN A 125 -26.81 -8.73 8.33
C GLN A 125 -28.08 -8.84 9.18
N PHE A 126 -27.90 -9.12 10.47
CA PHE A 126 -28.99 -9.26 11.44
C PHE A 126 -28.72 -8.38 12.66
N SER A 127 -29.67 -7.53 13.06
CA SER A 127 -29.55 -6.86 14.37
C SER A 127 -29.81 -7.81 15.54
N ASN A 128 -30.67 -8.81 15.36
CA ASN A 128 -30.93 -9.82 16.39
C ASN A 128 -30.97 -11.21 15.78
N PHE A 129 -30.31 -12.18 16.42
CA PHE A 129 -30.31 -13.58 16.02
C PHE A 129 -30.55 -14.47 17.25
N ASN A 130 -31.65 -15.20 17.28
CA ASN A 130 -32.13 -15.90 18.48
C ASN A 130 -32.55 -17.36 18.25
N GLU A 131 -32.19 -17.94 17.11
CA GLU A 131 -32.60 -19.29 16.73
C GLU A 131 -31.38 -20.12 16.32
N THR A 132 -31.22 -21.29 16.95
CA THR A 132 -30.12 -22.21 16.63
C THR A 132 -30.41 -22.92 15.31
N LEU A 133 -29.55 -22.70 14.30
CA LEU A 133 -29.70 -23.35 13.00
C LEU A 133 -29.35 -24.84 13.07
N PRO A 134 -30.09 -25.72 12.38
CA PRO A 134 -29.68 -27.11 12.19
C PRO A 134 -28.28 -27.24 11.55
N GLU A 135 -27.48 -28.23 11.99
CA GLU A 135 -26.12 -28.47 11.49
C GLU A 135 -26.06 -28.88 10.00
N ASN A 136 -27.19 -29.25 9.39
CA ASN A 136 -27.30 -29.59 7.97
C ASN A 136 -27.61 -28.38 7.07
N VAL A 137 -27.78 -27.16 7.63
CA VAL A 137 -27.94 -25.95 6.83
C VAL A 137 -26.68 -25.71 6.00
N THR A 138 -26.87 -25.43 4.72
CA THR A 138 -25.80 -25.10 3.78
C THR A 138 -25.95 -23.64 3.34
N PHE A 139 -24.89 -22.84 3.45
CA PHE A 139 -24.86 -21.49 2.91
C PHE A 139 -24.45 -21.50 1.43
N PRO A 140 -24.92 -20.54 0.61
CA PRO A 140 -24.47 -20.42 -0.77
C PRO A 140 -22.97 -20.09 -0.81
N THR A 141 -22.25 -20.64 -1.77
CA THR A 141 -20.79 -20.45 -1.91
C THR A 141 -20.39 -19.01 -2.19
N SER A 142 -21.34 -18.17 -2.63
CA SER A 142 -21.19 -16.74 -2.85
C SER A 142 -21.18 -15.92 -1.56
N LEU A 143 -21.63 -16.48 -0.43
CA LEU A 143 -21.77 -15.74 0.83
C LEU A 143 -20.38 -15.44 1.40
N GLN A 144 -20.00 -14.16 1.38
CA GLN A 144 -18.70 -13.67 1.84
C GLN A 144 -18.80 -13.05 3.23
N THR A 145 -19.89 -12.34 3.56
CA THR A 145 -19.99 -11.58 4.80
C THR A 145 -21.23 -11.94 5.60
N VAL A 146 -21.03 -12.22 6.88
CA VAL A 146 -22.12 -12.37 7.86
C VAL A 146 -21.86 -11.43 9.03
N GLN A 147 -22.86 -10.63 9.36
CA GLN A 147 -22.82 -9.71 10.48
C GLN A 147 -24.04 -9.90 11.37
N MET A 148 -23.82 -10.04 12.67
CA MET A 148 -24.86 -10.09 13.68
C MET A 148 -24.58 -9.01 14.73
N SER A 149 -25.59 -8.36 15.27
CA SER A 149 -25.43 -7.47 16.42
C SER A 149 -25.63 -8.26 17.71
N SER A 150 -26.87 -8.55 18.10
CA SER A 150 -27.18 -9.28 19.33
C SER A 150 -27.54 -10.74 19.03
N VAL A 151 -26.81 -11.68 19.64
CA VAL A 151 -27.06 -13.12 19.50
C VAL A 151 -27.54 -13.68 20.83
N SER A 152 -28.63 -14.45 20.85
CA SER A 152 -29.24 -15.01 22.07
C SER A 152 -29.42 -16.54 22.00
N CYS A 153 -28.65 -17.22 21.16
CA CYS A 153 -28.75 -18.65 20.94
C CYS A 153 -27.37 -19.27 20.72
N GLN A 154 -27.28 -20.59 20.88
CA GLN A 154 -26.08 -21.34 20.51
C GLN A 154 -25.89 -21.27 19.00
N LEU A 155 -24.72 -20.81 18.57
CA LEU A 155 -24.32 -20.85 17.17
C LEU A 155 -23.87 -22.27 16.81
N THR A 156 -24.30 -22.73 15.65
CA THR A 156 -23.86 -24.01 15.09
C THR A 156 -22.66 -23.84 14.17
N SER A 157 -22.02 -24.97 13.86
CA SER A 157 -20.76 -24.97 13.11
C SER A 157 -20.93 -24.42 11.68
N VAL A 158 -22.16 -24.42 11.15
CA VAL A 158 -22.51 -23.94 9.79
C VAL A 158 -22.02 -22.52 9.49
N TRP A 159 -22.00 -21.64 10.49
CA TRP A 159 -21.54 -20.25 10.31
C TRP A 159 -20.05 -20.19 9.99
N LEU A 160 -19.26 -20.92 10.78
CA LEU A 160 -17.79 -20.86 10.74
C LEU A 160 -17.16 -21.94 9.85
N ASN A 161 -17.92 -22.96 9.41
CA ASN A 161 -17.47 -24.01 8.48
C ASN A 161 -17.81 -23.69 7.01
N SER A 162 -18.43 -22.56 6.73
CA SER A 162 -18.86 -22.16 5.38
C SER A 162 -17.78 -21.39 4.61
N ASN A 163 -18.08 -20.95 3.38
CA ASN A 163 -17.18 -20.13 2.57
C ASN A 163 -17.15 -18.64 2.97
N VAL A 164 -17.75 -18.29 4.11
CA VAL A 164 -17.75 -16.92 4.64
C VAL A 164 -16.31 -16.47 4.87
N GLN A 165 -16.01 -15.27 4.38
CA GLN A 165 -14.71 -14.60 4.50
C GLN A 165 -14.67 -13.67 5.71
N SER A 166 -15.80 -13.07 6.06
CA SER A 166 -15.90 -12.13 7.17
C SER A 166 -17.09 -12.45 8.07
N PHE A 167 -16.81 -12.73 9.34
CA PHE A 167 -17.84 -13.05 10.33
C PHE A 167 -17.74 -12.12 11.52
N TYR A 168 -18.80 -11.34 11.76
CA TYR A 168 -18.82 -10.35 12.83
C TYR A 168 -20.03 -10.53 13.76
N ILE A 169 -19.78 -10.46 15.06
CA ILE A 169 -20.78 -10.27 16.09
C ILE A 169 -20.40 -9.00 16.87
N ILE A 170 -21.14 -7.92 16.64
CA ILE A 170 -20.70 -6.55 16.96
C ILE A 170 -21.30 -5.96 18.23
N SER A 171 -22.31 -6.59 18.84
CA SER A 171 -22.97 -6.09 20.04
C SER A 171 -22.89 -7.10 21.18
N PRO A 172 -23.15 -6.68 22.43
CA PRO A 172 -23.14 -7.59 23.56
C PRO A 172 -24.06 -8.80 23.30
N PRO A 173 -23.56 -10.03 23.48
CA PRO A 173 -24.38 -11.21 23.34
C PRO A 173 -25.44 -11.22 24.44
N LEU A 174 -26.59 -11.80 24.13
CA LEU A 174 -27.66 -12.03 25.09
C LEU A 174 -27.54 -13.44 25.66
N LYS A 175 -28.22 -13.68 26.79
CA LYS A 175 -28.27 -15.01 27.43
C LYS A 175 -28.65 -16.08 26.41
N GLY A 176 -27.88 -17.17 26.38
CA GLY A 176 -28.03 -18.28 25.44
C GLY A 176 -27.01 -18.30 24.31
N TYR A 177 -26.23 -17.23 24.12
CA TYR A 177 -25.10 -17.21 23.19
C TYR A 177 -24.02 -18.22 23.58
N SER A 178 -23.56 -18.99 22.60
CA SER A 178 -22.32 -19.77 22.69
C SER A 178 -21.77 -20.08 21.30
N LEU A 179 -20.45 -20.16 21.19
CA LEU A 179 -19.76 -20.63 19.99
C LEU A 179 -19.91 -22.14 19.81
N PRO A 180 -19.89 -22.65 18.57
CA PRO A 180 -19.93 -24.08 18.31
C PRO A 180 -18.66 -24.79 18.82
N SER A 181 -18.82 -25.97 19.41
CA SER A 181 -17.70 -26.79 19.89
C SER A 181 -17.01 -27.59 18.79
N ASN A 182 -17.73 -27.93 17.71
CA ASN A 182 -17.24 -28.78 16.63
C ASN A 182 -16.91 -27.96 15.37
N LEU A 183 -15.76 -27.30 15.37
CA LEU A 183 -15.26 -26.53 14.23
C LEU A 183 -14.35 -27.36 13.34
N LYS A 184 -14.47 -27.16 12.02
CA LYS A 184 -13.56 -27.70 11.01
C LYS A 184 -12.62 -26.60 10.54
N VAL A 185 -11.54 -26.99 9.87
CA VAL A 185 -10.65 -26.02 9.22
C VAL A 185 -11.42 -25.28 8.12
N ASN A 186 -11.44 -23.96 8.21
CA ASN A 186 -12.02 -23.06 7.22
C ASN A 186 -10.90 -22.19 6.61
N ASN A 187 -10.63 -22.43 5.32
CA ASN A 187 -9.60 -21.72 4.56
C ASN A 187 -10.10 -20.41 3.92
N TYR A 188 -11.37 -20.05 4.10
CA TYR A 188 -11.97 -18.85 3.49
C TYR A 188 -12.05 -17.67 4.46
N LEU A 189 -12.15 -17.94 5.76
CA LEU A 189 -12.31 -16.91 6.78
C LEU A 189 -11.04 -16.07 6.92
N ASN A 190 -11.17 -14.78 6.63
CA ASN A 190 -10.11 -13.78 6.67
C ASN A 190 -10.30 -12.78 7.82
N GLU A 191 -11.55 -12.53 8.25
CA GLU A 191 -11.87 -11.58 9.31
C GLU A 191 -12.85 -12.20 10.31
N LEU A 192 -12.52 -12.11 11.60
CA LEU A 192 -13.33 -12.67 12.67
C LEU A 192 -13.48 -11.67 13.82
N GLN A 193 -14.71 -11.28 14.12
CA GLN A 193 -15.07 -10.53 15.30
C GLN A 193 -16.11 -11.31 16.10
N ILE A 194 -15.77 -11.67 17.35
CA ILE A 194 -16.65 -12.44 18.22
C ILE A 194 -16.64 -11.92 19.65
N PRO A 195 -17.79 -11.93 20.34
CA PRO A 195 -17.82 -11.70 21.77
C PRO A 195 -17.36 -12.96 22.50
N ILE A 196 -16.60 -12.74 23.57
CA ILE A 196 -16.13 -13.77 24.49
C ILE A 196 -16.84 -13.54 25.82
N THR A 197 -17.51 -14.58 26.32
CA THR A 197 -18.24 -14.56 27.59
C THR A 197 -17.82 -15.76 28.43
N TYR A 198 -18.20 -15.81 29.70
CA TYR A 198 -17.94 -16.97 30.55
C TYR A 198 -18.64 -18.26 30.07
N ASP A 199 -19.74 -18.12 29.30
CA ASP A 199 -20.46 -19.22 28.66
C ASP A 199 -19.82 -19.63 27.32
N SER A 200 -18.96 -18.79 26.74
CA SER A 200 -18.41 -18.95 25.40
C SER A 200 -16.94 -18.51 25.32
N ASN A 201 -16.05 -19.37 25.82
CA ASN A 201 -14.61 -19.18 25.71
C ASN A 201 -14.09 -19.24 24.28
N THR A 202 -12.88 -18.72 24.07
CA THR A 202 -12.16 -18.84 22.78
C THR A 202 -11.84 -20.30 22.44
N PRO A 203 -12.01 -20.74 21.17
CA PRO A 203 -11.51 -22.04 20.74
C PRO A 203 -9.98 -22.11 20.91
N SER A 204 -9.49 -23.14 21.61
CA SER A 204 -8.06 -23.28 21.91
C SER A 204 -7.15 -23.54 20.69
N ASN A 205 -7.71 -23.69 19.48
CA ASN A 205 -7.01 -23.97 18.24
C ASN A 205 -7.42 -23.01 17.09
N LEU A 206 -7.86 -21.78 17.40
CA LEU A 206 -8.30 -20.78 16.41
C LEU A 206 -7.34 -20.64 15.22
N SER A 207 -6.03 -20.55 15.47
CA SER A 207 -5.02 -20.43 14.40
C SER A 207 -4.97 -21.61 13.43
N GLN A 208 -5.33 -22.81 13.89
CA GLN A 208 -5.39 -24.02 13.05
C GLN A 208 -6.73 -24.14 12.33
N LEU A 209 -7.80 -23.67 12.97
CA LEU A 209 -9.13 -23.63 12.39
C LEU A 209 -9.23 -22.61 11.26
N PHE A 210 -8.54 -21.46 11.38
CA PHE A 210 -8.63 -20.35 10.45
C PHE A 210 -7.23 -19.93 9.94
N PRO A 211 -6.58 -20.75 9.11
CA PRO A 211 -5.19 -20.52 8.70
C PRO A 211 -4.99 -19.26 7.85
N ASN A 212 -6.05 -18.76 7.18
CA ASN A 212 -6.00 -17.58 6.32
C ASN A 212 -6.51 -16.30 7.02
N LEU A 213 -6.75 -16.36 8.32
CA LEU A 213 -7.22 -15.22 9.11
C LEU A 213 -6.19 -14.07 9.07
N LYS A 214 -6.66 -12.86 8.74
CA LYS A 214 -5.90 -11.61 8.64
C LYS A 214 -6.25 -10.61 9.74
N SER A 215 -7.50 -10.57 10.16
CA SER A 215 -7.99 -9.69 11.23
C SER A 215 -8.77 -10.48 12.27
N LEU A 216 -8.47 -10.21 13.55
CA LEU A 216 -9.12 -10.85 14.69
C LEU A 216 -9.52 -9.79 15.72
N LEU A 217 -10.80 -9.74 16.08
CA LEU A 217 -11.33 -8.85 17.12
C LEU A 217 -12.05 -9.65 18.20
N PHE A 218 -11.70 -9.41 19.46
CA PHE A 218 -12.42 -9.94 20.62
C PHE A 218 -13.06 -8.84 21.44
N ASN A 219 -14.35 -8.99 21.71
CA ASN A 219 -15.06 -8.20 22.73
C ASN A 219 -15.30 -9.10 23.95
N ILE A 220 -14.55 -8.92 25.02
CA ILE A 220 -14.67 -9.71 26.25
C ILE A 220 -15.70 -9.05 27.16
N TYR A 221 -16.77 -9.77 27.47
CA TYR A 221 -17.81 -9.31 28.39
C TYR A 221 -17.63 -9.98 29.75
N ASN A 222 -17.16 -9.19 30.72
CA ASN A 222 -16.85 -9.65 32.07
C ASN A 222 -18.04 -9.49 33.02
N ASP A 223 -18.93 -10.50 33.01
CA ASP A 223 -20.14 -10.52 33.84
C ASP A 223 -19.90 -11.16 35.24
N MET A 224 -18.82 -10.77 35.93
CA MET A 224 -18.42 -11.36 37.23
C MET A 224 -19.50 -11.28 38.33
N SER A 225 -20.50 -10.41 38.16
CA SER A 225 -21.63 -10.28 39.08
C SER A 225 -22.69 -11.39 38.95
N GLN A 226 -22.59 -12.25 37.92
CA GLN A 226 -23.55 -13.35 37.71
C GLN A 226 -23.27 -14.54 38.62
N ASN A 227 -24.32 -15.15 39.17
CA ASN A 227 -24.21 -16.25 40.16
C ASN A 227 -23.48 -17.50 39.65
N ASP A 228 -23.48 -17.74 38.32
CA ASP A 228 -22.88 -18.92 37.68
C ASP A 228 -21.58 -18.57 36.91
N TYR A 229 -20.96 -17.43 37.23
CA TYR A 229 -19.78 -16.93 36.54
C TYR A 229 -18.62 -17.94 36.56
N LYS A 230 -17.91 -18.03 35.44
CA LYS A 230 -16.67 -18.80 35.28
C LYS A 230 -15.60 -17.91 34.67
N ASN A 231 -14.35 -18.13 35.05
CA ASN A 231 -13.26 -17.35 34.48
C ASN A 231 -13.16 -17.58 32.96
N ILE A 232 -13.12 -16.48 32.23
CA ILE A 232 -12.86 -16.42 30.80
C ILE A 232 -11.39 -16.80 30.57
N SER A 233 -11.14 -17.62 29.56
CA SER A 233 -9.79 -18.00 29.15
C SER A 233 -9.52 -17.66 27.70
N LEU A 234 -8.39 -16.99 27.47
CA LEU A 234 -7.84 -16.78 26.14
C LEU A 234 -6.71 -17.80 25.94
N SER A 235 -6.88 -18.71 24.98
CA SER A 235 -5.85 -19.71 24.69
C SER A 235 -5.81 -20.02 23.20
N ASN A 236 -4.60 -20.28 22.69
CA ASN A 236 -4.39 -20.78 21.34
C ASN A 236 -3.15 -21.68 21.31
N THR A 237 -3.29 -22.87 20.73
CA THR A 237 -2.25 -23.92 20.68
C THR A 237 -1.32 -23.79 19.46
N GLY A 238 -1.66 -22.94 18.47
CA GLY A 238 -0.88 -22.73 17.24
C GLY A 238 -0.27 -21.32 17.10
N ILE A 239 0.11 -20.98 15.87
CA ILE A 239 0.71 -19.69 15.48
C ILE A 239 -0.23 -19.00 14.49
N PHE A 240 -0.51 -17.72 14.70
CA PHE A 240 -1.22 -16.87 13.75
C PHE A 240 -0.23 -16.34 12.72
N ALA A 241 -0.05 -17.10 11.63
CA ALA A 241 0.92 -16.78 10.59
C ALA A 241 0.53 -15.56 9.74
N ASN A 242 -0.78 -15.35 9.54
CA ASN A 242 -1.32 -14.36 8.60
C ASN A 242 -2.08 -13.21 9.26
N VAL A 243 -2.30 -13.24 10.59
CA VAL A 243 -3.05 -12.19 11.27
C VAL A 243 -2.17 -10.96 11.43
N SER A 244 -2.53 -9.91 10.69
CA SER A 244 -1.84 -8.61 10.69
C SER A 244 -2.51 -7.60 11.62
N ALA A 245 -3.80 -7.76 11.93
CA ALA A 245 -4.53 -6.91 12.85
C ALA A 245 -5.16 -7.72 13.99
N PHE A 246 -4.88 -7.35 15.24
CA PHE A 246 -5.50 -7.93 16.42
C PHE A 246 -6.05 -6.83 17.33
N GLU A 247 -7.33 -6.92 17.65
CA GLU A 247 -8.03 -5.99 18.53
C GLU A 247 -8.69 -6.75 19.68
N ILE A 248 -8.58 -6.24 20.89
CA ILE A 248 -9.13 -6.87 22.08
C ILE A 248 -9.66 -5.83 23.06
N ASN A 249 -10.97 -5.90 23.30
CA ASN A 249 -11.70 -4.95 24.14
C ASN A 249 -12.23 -5.68 25.37
N PHE A 250 -12.02 -5.12 26.56
CA PHE A 250 -12.52 -5.63 27.82
C PHE A 250 -13.66 -4.75 28.32
N ILE A 251 -14.87 -5.28 28.24
CA ILE A 251 -16.10 -4.59 28.62
C ILE A 251 -16.52 -5.13 29.98
N ASN A 252 -16.54 -4.26 30.98
CA ASN A 252 -16.69 -4.65 32.37
C ASN A 252 -17.74 -3.80 33.09
N ASP A 253 -18.67 -4.47 33.78
CA ASP A 253 -19.70 -3.84 34.62
C ASP A 253 -19.34 -3.86 36.13
N GLY A 254 -18.14 -4.33 36.50
CA GLY A 254 -17.74 -4.53 37.91
C GLY A 254 -16.25 -4.71 38.16
N THR A 255 -15.87 -5.69 38.98
CA THR A 255 -14.45 -6.02 39.21
C THR A 255 -13.89 -6.76 37.99
N PRO A 256 -12.80 -6.28 37.37
CA PRO A 256 -12.27 -6.92 36.17
C PRO A 256 -11.62 -8.26 36.51
N GLN A 257 -11.90 -9.28 35.70
CA GLN A 257 -11.14 -10.52 35.74
C GLN A 257 -9.73 -10.30 35.17
N PRO A 258 -8.66 -10.78 35.84
CA PRO A 258 -7.32 -10.74 35.26
C PRO A 258 -7.18 -11.71 34.07
N ILE A 259 -6.72 -11.18 32.94
CA ILE A 259 -6.39 -11.91 31.73
C ILE A 259 -4.92 -11.65 31.36
N ILE A 260 -4.12 -12.72 31.31
CA ILE A 260 -2.70 -12.63 30.92
C ILE A 260 -2.59 -12.59 29.39
N LEU A 261 -2.08 -11.49 28.86
CA LEU A 261 -2.11 -11.20 27.42
C LEU A 261 -0.91 -11.80 26.65
N ASP A 262 0.27 -11.84 27.28
CA ASP A 262 1.54 -12.20 26.64
C ASP A 262 1.50 -13.55 25.92
N ASN A 263 0.88 -14.55 26.53
CA ASN A 263 0.86 -15.91 25.98
C ASN A 263 0.03 -16.02 24.70
N PHE A 264 -0.91 -15.10 24.49
CA PHE A 264 -1.73 -15.04 23.30
C PHE A 264 -1.06 -14.19 22.22
N ILE A 265 -0.62 -12.97 22.57
CA ILE A 265 -0.03 -12.03 21.61
C ILE A 265 1.31 -12.49 21.04
N LEU A 266 2.10 -13.25 21.80
CA LEU A 266 3.36 -13.81 21.29
C LEU A 266 3.16 -14.95 20.25
N LYS A 267 1.91 -15.29 19.89
CA LYS A 267 1.59 -16.26 18.83
C LYS A 267 1.43 -15.62 17.45
N PHE A 268 1.51 -14.30 17.33
CA PHE A 268 1.36 -13.58 16.07
C PHE A 268 2.73 -13.30 15.46
N THR A 269 2.94 -13.70 14.21
CA THR A 269 4.24 -13.51 13.53
C THR A 269 4.21 -12.39 12.48
N ALA A 270 3.03 -12.01 12.00
CA ALA A 270 2.83 -11.01 10.94
C ALA A 270 2.05 -9.77 11.42
N LEU A 271 1.99 -9.54 12.73
CA LEU A 271 1.20 -8.46 13.34
C LEU A 271 1.75 -7.08 12.94
N THR A 272 0.90 -6.24 12.36
CA THR A 272 1.20 -4.82 12.05
C THR A 272 0.36 -3.87 12.90
N TYR A 273 -0.74 -4.34 13.50
CA TYR A 273 -1.63 -3.54 14.33
C TYR A 273 -2.13 -4.33 15.54
N LEU A 274 -1.95 -3.75 16.72
CA LEU A 274 -2.46 -4.25 18.00
C LEU A 274 -3.26 -3.14 18.70
N TYR A 275 -4.51 -3.42 19.04
CA TYR A 275 -5.35 -2.54 19.84
C TYR A 275 -5.82 -3.27 21.10
N VAL A 276 -5.60 -2.67 22.27
CA VAL A 276 -6.00 -3.21 23.57
C VAL A 276 -6.79 -2.14 24.32
N ASP A 277 -8.04 -2.43 24.69
CA ASP A 277 -8.93 -1.48 25.35
C ASP A 277 -9.59 -2.07 26.59
N GLY A 278 -9.66 -1.29 27.67
CA GLY A 278 -10.37 -1.60 28.90
C GLY A 278 -9.59 -2.35 29.99
N GLU A 279 -10.01 -2.15 31.24
CA GLU A 279 -9.38 -2.73 32.43
C GLU A 279 -9.61 -4.24 32.55
N GLY A 280 -8.53 -5.03 32.57
CA GLY A 280 -8.60 -6.49 32.73
C GLY A 280 -7.38 -7.24 32.20
N PHE A 281 -6.52 -6.57 31.44
CA PHE A 281 -5.31 -7.17 30.88
C PHE A 281 -4.10 -7.01 31.79
N TYR A 282 -3.34 -8.09 31.92
CA TYR A 282 -2.14 -8.18 32.73
C TYR A 282 -0.98 -8.76 31.91
N ILE A 283 0.22 -8.30 32.22
CA ILE A 283 1.47 -8.93 31.79
C ILE A 283 1.74 -10.14 32.67
N ASP A 284 2.31 -11.20 32.10
CA ASP A 284 2.68 -12.40 32.85
C ASP A 284 3.66 -12.00 33.98
N PRO A 285 3.26 -12.15 35.27
CA PRO A 285 4.08 -11.67 36.38
C PRO A 285 5.43 -12.40 36.51
N SER A 286 5.62 -13.52 35.83
CA SER A 286 6.88 -14.27 35.77
C SER A 286 7.86 -13.71 34.73
N LYS A 287 7.36 -13.04 33.68
CA LYS A 287 8.17 -12.37 32.66
C LYS A 287 8.34 -10.89 33.00
N GLY A 288 7.23 -10.22 33.31
CA GLY A 288 7.20 -8.80 33.67
C GLY A 288 7.45 -7.82 32.51
N TYR A 289 7.35 -8.27 31.26
CA TYR A 289 7.38 -7.46 30.02
C TYR A 289 6.71 -8.19 28.84
N ILE A 290 6.34 -7.42 27.82
CA ILE A 290 5.93 -7.89 26.48
C ILE A 290 7.05 -7.59 25.48
N ASP A 291 7.40 -8.58 24.64
CA ASP A 291 8.48 -8.47 23.67
C ASP A 291 8.01 -8.70 22.23
N PHE A 292 7.91 -7.61 21.48
CA PHE A 292 7.53 -7.60 20.08
C PHE A 292 8.72 -7.68 19.12
N SER A 293 9.95 -7.82 19.62
CA SER A 293 11.17 -7.72 18.79
C SER A 293 11.25 -8.78 17.68
N ASN A 294 10.49 -9.87 17.80
CA ASN A 294 10.47 -10.98 16.84
C ASN A 294 9.40 -10.83 15.74
N ILE A 295 8.55 -9.81 15.79
CA ILE A 295 7.55 -9.58 14.74
C ILE A 295 8.29 -9.15 13.47
N GLN A 296 8.15 -9.94 12.40
CA GLN A 296 8.77 -9.69 11.10
C GLN A 296 7.69 -9.18 10.14
N GLY A 297 7.78 -7.91 9.78
CA GLY A 297 6.93 -7.28 8.77
C GLY A 297 7.72 -6.28 7.95
N ASP A 298 7.36 -6.15 6.68
CA ASP A 298 7.85 -5.06 5.82
C ASP A 298 7.28 -3.70 6.27
N ASP A 299 6.15 -3.73 6.99
CA ASP A 299 5.46 -2.58 7.57
C ASP A 299 5.84 -2.34 9.04
N TYR A 300 5.56 -1.12 9.55
CA TYR A 300 5.75 -0.79 10.96
C TYR A 300 4.64 -1.40 11.84
N LEU A 301 4.99 -1.87 13.04
CA LEU A 301 4.03 -2.30 14.05
C LEU A 301 3.43 -1.09 14.77
N THR A 302 2.11 -0.97 14.81
CA THR A 302 1.38 -0.02 15.65
C THR A 302 0.78 -0.75 16.86
N VAL A 303 1.01 -0.21 18.05
CA VAL A 303 0.44 -0.71 19.31
C VAL A 303 -0.30 0.43 20.00
N ASP A 304 -1.61 0.23 20.16
CA ASP A 304 -2.53 1.17 20.77
C ASP A 304 -3.09 0.55 22.06
N ILE A 305 -2.99 1.27 23.18
CA ILE A 305 -3.47 0.85 24.49
C ILE A 305 -4.39 1.92 25.08
N GLU A 306 -5.66 1.61 25.25
CA GLU A 306 -6.67 2.54 25.76
C GLU A 306 -7.27 2.03 27.08
N GLU A 307 -7.54 2.94 28.00
CA GLU A 307 -8.28 2.70 29.25
C GLU A 307 -7.81 1.45 30.06
N THR A 308 -6.51 1.13 30.00
CA THR A 308 -5.94 -0.10 30.58
C THR A 308 -4.76 0.21 31.49
N ASN A 309 -5.00 0.45 32.78
CA ASN A 309 -3.92 0.69 33.76
C ASN A 309 -3.23 -0.61 34.19
N MET A 310 -3.99 -1.70 34.32
CA MET A 310 -3.51 -2.98 34.86
C MET A 310 -2.34 -3.59 34.08
N ILE A 311 -2.27 -3.34 32.77
CA ILE A 311 -1.17 -3.85 31.93
C ILE A 311 0.16 -3.20 32.34
N PHE A 312 0.14 -1.93 32.73
CA PHE A 312 1.34 -1.22 33.18
C PHE A 312 1.65 -1.50 34.66
N GLU A 313 0.62 -1.61 35.52
CA GLU A 313 0.80 -1.93 36.95
C GLU A 313 1.38 -3.33 37.18
N SER A 314 1.03 -4.28 36.31
CA SER A 314 1.54 -5.66 36.36
C SER A 314 2.98 -5.79 35.83
N CYS A 315 3.54 -4.73 35.28
CA CYS A 315 4.86 -4.72 34.72
C CYS A 315 5.95 -4.68 35.80
N LYS A 316 6.92 -5.61 35.73
CA LYS A 316 8.00 -5.74 36.72
C LYS A 316 9.39 -5.41 36.19
N SER A 317 9.49 -5.12 34.89
CA SER A 317 10.78 -4.82 34.26
C SER A 317 10.70 -3.57 33.38
N THR A 318 11.86 -2.95 33.19
CA THR A 318 12.04 -1.77 32.34
C THR A 318 13.03 -2.11 31.22
N PRO A 319 12.65 -1.96 29.94
CA PRO A 319 11.34 -1.53 29.45
C PRO A 319 10.26 -2.63 29.63
N CYS A 320 9.02 -2.18 29.79
CA CYS A 320 7.83 -2.99 29.85
C CYS A 320 7.41 -3.54 28.48
N PHE A 321 7.55 -2.71 27.46
CA PHE A 321 7.31 -3.07 26.07
C PHE A 321 8.60 -2.92 25.28
N LYS A 322 9.02 -3.99 24.61
CA LYS A 322 10.10 -3.96 23.62
C LYS A 322 9.52 -4.03 22.22
N PHE A 323 9.95 -3.12 21.36
CA PHE A 323 9.39 -2.97 20.01
C PHE A 323 10.39 -3.35 18.91
N PRO A 324 9.91 -3.82 17.75
CA PRO A 324 10.71 -3.86 16.54
C PRO A 324 11.04 -2.42 16.07
N LYS A 325 12.02 -2.27 15.17
CA LYS A 325 12.42 -0.95 14.66
C LYS A 325 11.27 -0.26 13.93
N ASN A 326 11.20 1.06 14.07
CA ASN A 326 10.21 1.96 13.48
C ASN A 326 8.76 1.77 13.97
N ALA A 327 8.54 1.03 15.06
CA ALA A 327 7.20 0.83 15.61
C ALA A 327 6.56 2.14 16.08
N ILE A 328 5.24 2.14 16.20
CA ILE A 328 4.42 3.22 16.72
C ILE A 328 3.77 2.74 18.01
N PHE A 329 3.85 3.54 19.06
CA PHE A 329 3.15 3.29 20.31
C PHE A 329 2.21 4.45 20.61
N SER A 330 0.95 4.15 20.88
CA SER A 330 -0.01 5.12 21.38
C SER A 330 -0.71 4.62 22.65
N SER A 331 -1.02 5.54 23.55
CA SER A 331 -1.84 5.24 24.72
C SER A 331 -2.83 6.36 25.01
N TYR A 332 -4.05 6.00 25.39
CA TYR A 332 -5.13 6.92 25.75
C TYR A 332 -5.70 6.59 27.14
N SER A 333 -5.84 7.61 28.00
CA SER A 333 -6.39 7.51 29.36
C SER A 333 -5.76 6.40 30.23
N CYS A 334 -4.45 6.17 30.04
CA CYS A 334 -3.66 5.18 30.79
C CYS A 334 -2.70 5.87 31.78
N LYS A 335 -2.51 5.29 32.97
CA LYS A 335 -1.65 5.79 34.05
C LYS A 335 -0.35 4.98 34.14
N PHE A 336 0.74 5.52 33.60
CA PHE A 336 2.03 4.82 33.62
C PHE A 336 3.23 5.78 33.46
N SER A 337 4.41 5.34 33.92
CA SER A 337 5.66 6.06 33.67
C SER A 337 6.20 5.78 32.26
N PHE A 338 6.62 6.82 31.53
CA PHE A 338 7.26 6.70 30.21
C PHE A 338 8.53 5.85 30.22
N ASN A 339 9.20 5.70 31.37
CA ASN A 339 10.35 4.80 31.52
C ASN A 339 10.00 3.31 31.32
N LEU A 340 8.71 2.97 31.33
CA LEU A 340 8.22 1.63 30.98
C LEU A 340 8.23 1.39 29.46
N ILE A 341 8.43 2.41 28.63
CA ILE A 341 8.38 2.28 27.17
C ILE A 341 9.80 2.43 26.60
N ASP A 342 10.25 1.46 25.79
CA ASP A 342 11.52 1.59 25.08
C ASP A 342 11.39 2.47 23.84
N LEU A 343 11.73 3.74 23.96
CA LEU A 343 11.64 4.71 22.87
C LEU A 343 12.68 4.49 21.75
N ARG A 344 13.72 3.66 21.94
CA ARG A 344 14.86 3.56 21.01
C ARG A 344 14.49 3.01 19.63
N ASN A 345 13.47 2.15 19.60
CA ASN A 345 12.99 1.49 18.39
C ASN A 345 11.70 2.13 17.84
N LEU A 346 11.15 3.15 18.50
CA LEU A 346 9.92 3.80 18.05
C LEU A 346 10.21 4.87 17.00
N SER A 347 9.34 4.95 15.99
CA SER A 347 9.24 6.10 15.08
C SER A 347 8.30 7.19 15.61
N SER A 348 7.31 6.78 16.40
CA SER A 348 6.31 7.67 16.99
C SER A 348 5.89 7.17 18.37
N PHE A 349 5.77 8.10 19.31
CA PHE A 349 5.23 7.88 20.65
C PHE A 349 4.08 8.87 20.90
N SER A 350 2.94 8.39 21.37
CA SER A 350 1.80 9.23 21.76
C SER A 350 1.23 8.79 23.10
N SER A 351 1.06 9.72 24.04
CA SER A 351 0.39 9.48 25.32
C SER A 351 -0.60 10.60 25.62
N VAL A 352 -1.88 10.27 25.68
CA VAL A 352 -2.95 11.25 25.93
C VAL A 352 -3.67 10.88 27.22
N GLU A 353 -3.98 11.88 28.04
CA GLU A 353 -4.68 11.70 29.32
C GLU A 353 -3.96 10.78 30.32
N ASN A 354 -2.62 10.80 30.32
CA ASN A 354 -1.84 10.06 31.29
C ASN A 354 -1.68 10.83 32.60
N ILE A 355 -2.42 10.42 33.61
CA ILE A 355 -2.47 11.05 34.94
C ILE A 355 -1.32 10.65 35.88
N PHE A 356 -0.30 9.94 35.38
CA PHE A 356 0.89 9.61 36.17
C PHE A 356 1.86 10.80 36.20
N GLU A 357 2.07 11.39 37.38
CA GLU A 357 3.00 12.50 37.59
C GLU A 357 4.44 12.10 37.21
N GLN A 358 5.02 12.79 36.24
CA GLN A 358 6.38 12.50 35.78
C GLN A 358 7.03 13.68 35.03
N ASN A 359 8.36 13.62 34.88
CA ASN A 359 9.10 14.48 33.97
C ASN A 359 9.20 13.84 32.57
N LEU A 360 9.47 14.65 31.55
CA LEU A 360 9.81 14.15 30.22
C LEU A 360 11.15 13.37 30.25
N PRO A 361 11.23 12.18 29.61
CA PRO A 361 12.46 11.40 29.53
C PRO A 361 13.47 12.07 28.58
N ASN A 362 14.77 11.81 28.77
CA ASN A 362 15.76 12.23 27.76
C ASN A 362 15.71 11.30 26.53
N ILE A 363 15.55 11.88 25.34
CA ILE A 363 15.44 11.16 24.07
C ILE A 363 16.72 11.17 23.20
N ASP A 364 17.88 11.57 23.74
CA ASP A 364 19.15 11.63 23.00
C ASP A 364 19.55 10.30 22.33
N ASN A 365 19.17 9.17 22.93
CA ASN A 365 19.49 7.82 22.43
C ASN A 365 18.36 7.21 21.59
N THR A 366 17.46 8.02 21.03
CA THR A 366 16.28 7.55 20.26
C THR A 366 16.33 8.02 18.79
N PRO A 367 17.33 7.57 18.00
CA PRO A 367 17.58 8.12 16.67
C PRO A 367 16.46 7.89 15.65
N LEU A 368 15.53 6.96 15.93
CA LEU A 368 14.39 6.65 15.09
C LEU A 368 13.15 7.49 15.43
N LEU A 369 13.11 8.12 16.60
CA LEU A 369 11.92 8.83 17.09
C LEU A 369 11.74 10.16 16.36
N ILE A 370 10.73 10.20 15.48
CA ILE A 370 10.38 11.38 14.68
C ILE A 370 9.31 12.21 15.39
N TYR A 371 8.35 11.54 16.03
CA TYR A 371 7.19 12.15 16.66
C TYR A 371 7.09 11.80 18.14
N PHE A 372 6.91 12.81 18.99
CA PHE A 372 6.61 12.61 20.41
C PHE A 372 5.41 13.48 20.81
N THR A 373 4.32 12.84 21.16
CA THR A 373 3.09 13.48 21.60
C THR A 373 2.81 13.13 23.04
N ALA A 374 2.58 14.13 23.87
CA ALA A 374 2.01 13.96 25.19
C ALA A 374 1.04 15.09 25.53
N SER A 375 -0.23 14.79 25.73
CA SER A 375 -1.23 15.84 25.95
C SER A 375 -2.27 15.50 27.00
N ASN A 376 -2.86 16.54 27.60
CA ASN A 376 -3.83 16.40 28.70
C ASN A 376 -3.30 15.50 29.83
N SER A 377 -1.98 15.47 30.05
CA SER A 377 -1.30 14.52 30.94
C SER A 377 -0.62 15.25 32.11
N LEU A 378 -0.35 14.53 33.19
CA LEU A 378 0.29 15.08 34.39
C LEU A 378 1.82 15.08 34.24
N ILE A 379 2.32 15.85 33.27
CA ILE A 379 3.76 15.99 33.01
C ILE A 379 4.23 17.32 33.57
N VAL A 380 5.25 17.27 34.43
CA VAL A 380 5.81 18.42 35.16
C VAL A 380 7.28 18.66 34.78
N GLY A 381 7.85 19.77 35.24
CA GLY A 381 9.28 20.08 35.06
C GLY A 381 9.63 20.73 33.71
N ASP A 382 10.88 20.55 33.30
CA ASP A 382 11.48 21.15 32.10
C ASP A 382 11.16 20.35 30.82
N ILE A 383 11.24 21.00 29.66
CA ILE A 383 11.45 20.29 28.39
C ILE A 383 12.96 20.03 28.22
N PRO A 384 13.43 18.78 28.08
CA PRO A 384 14.85 18.52 27.82
C PRO A 384 15.31 19.03 26.44
N GLU A 385 16.58 19.42 26.34
CA GLU A 385 17.20 19.90 25.08
C GLU A 385 17.10 18.88 23.93
N SER A 386 17.07 17.59 24.25
CA SER A 386 16.97 16.51 23.25
C SER A 386 15.69 16.58 22.41
N TYR A 387 14.62 17.17 22.93
CA TYR A 387 13.37 17.40 22.18
C TYR A 387 13.48 18.46 21.08
N CYS A 388 14.56 19.26 21.06
CA CYS A 388 14.80 20.21 19.97
C CYS A 388 15.03 19.53 18.61
N LYS A 389 15.34 18.23 18.60
CA LYS A 389 15.64 17.45 17.38
C LYS A 389 14.46 16.60 16.89
N THR A 390 13.31 16.68 17.55
CA THR A 390 12.14 15.83 17.29
C THR A 390 10.92 16.71 17.00
N GLN A 391 9.93 16.18 16.29
CA GLN A 391 8.63 16.84 16.17
C GLN A 391 7.82 16.53 17.43
N ILE A 392 7.36 17.57 18.12
CA ILE A 392 6.75 17.41 19.44
C ILE A 392 5.36 18.03 19.51
N TYR A 393 4.51 17.44 20.33
CA TYR A 393 3.21 18.00 20.69
C TYR A 393 2.97 17.76 22.18
N LEU A 394 3.19 18.78 23.00
CA LEU A 394 3.16 18.73 24.46
C LEU A 394 2.06 19.63 25.05
N VAL A 395 0.84 19.57 24.53
CA VAL A 395 -0.26 20.50 24.86
C VAL A 395 -1.02 20.10 26.12
N ASN A 396 -1.49 21.09 26.90
CA ASN A 396 -2.32 20.89 28.09
C ASN A 396 -1.71 19.93 29.13
N ASN A 397 -0.41 20.08 29.44
CA ASN A 397 0.20 19.38 30.59
C ASN A 397 0.45 20.38 31.74
N GLU A 398 1.22 19.97 32.74
CA GLU A 398 1.61 20.80 33.91
C GLU A 398 3.10 21.20 33.88
N LEU A 399 3.68 21.32 32.68
CA LEU A 399 5.10 21.66 32.52
C LEU A 399 5.37 23.07 33.03
N ASN A 400 5.88 23.16 34.27
CA ASN A 400 6.08 24.39 35.03
C ASN A 400 7.56 24.82 35.12
N GLY A 401 8.47 24.02 34.54
CA GLY A 401 9.89 24.31 34.48
C GLY A 401 10.24 25.31 33.37
N THR A 402 11.25 24.98 32.59
CA THR A 402 11.82 25.81 31.54
C THR A 402 11.76 25.12 30.18
N VAL A 403 11.75 25.92 29.12
CA VAL A 403 11.96 25.43 27.75
C VAL A 403 13.41 25.68 27.29
N PRO A 404 13.98 24.80 26.46
CA PRO A 404 15.32 24.96 25.91
C PRO A 404 15.40 26.07 24.87
N SER A 405 16.63 26.43 24.47
CA SER A 405 16.89 27.58 23.59
C SER A 405 16.18 27.48 22.23
N CYS A 406 15.93 26.27 21.73
CA CYS A 406 15.21 26.08 20.47
C CYS A 406 13.77 26.63 20.50
N PHE A 407 13.05 26.52 21.63
CA PHE A 407 11.69 27.06 21.75
C PHE A 407 11.70 28.56 22.01
N LEU A 408 12.66 29.05 22.80
CA LEU A 408 12.89 30.49 22.96
C LEU A 408 13.12 31.15 21.59
N CYS A 409 13.86 30.47 20.71
CA CYS A 409 14.12 30.88 19.35
C CYS A 409 12.87 31.02 18.47
N LEU A 410 11.85 30.20 18.71
CA LEU A 410 10.62 30.19 17.94
C LEU A 410 9.66 31.32 18.36
N GLY A 411 9.71 31.69 19.64
CA GLY A 411 8.76 32.62 20.26
C GLY A 411 7.43 31.95 20.60
N GLY A 412 6.76 32.47 21.63
CA GLY A 412 5.56 31.88 22.23
C GLY A 412 4.42 31.69 21.25
N ARG A 413 4.19 32.68 20.37
CA ARG A 413 3.09 32.65 19.40
C ARG A 413 3.20 31.48 18.42
N ASN A 414 4.42 31.10 18.04
CA ASN A 414 4.68 30.04 17.07
C ASN A 414 4.87 28.67 17.73
N ALA A 415 5.01 28.63 19.06
CA ALA A 415 5.18 27.42 19.86
C ALA A 415 3.84 26.90 20.43
N ALA A 416 2.73 27.05 19.69
CA ALA A 416 1.39 26.68 20.17
C ALA A 416 1.27 25.20 20.60
N PHE A 417 2.09 24.32 20.02
CA PHE A 417 2.14 22.89 20.32
C PHE A 417 2.76 22.54 21.69
N ILE A 418 3.19 23.51 22.49
CA ILE A 418 3.58 23.34 23.90
C ILE A 418 2.75 24.22 24.85
N PHE A 419 1.66 24.85 24.37
CA PHE A 419 0.76 25.63 25.23
C PHE A 419 -0.58 24.92 25.41
N PRO A 420 -1.31 25.16 26.52
CA PRO A 420 -1.08 26.11 27.61
C PRO A 420 -0.33 25.53 28.82
N ASN A 421 0.97 25.23 28.69
CA ASN A 421 1.80 24.87 29.85
C ASN A 421 2.36 26.12 30.56
N PRO A 422 2.47 26.10 31.90
CA PRO A 422 2.88 27.24 32.71
C PRO A 422 4.41 27.38 32.88
N PHE A 423 5.18 27.40 31.78
CA PHE A 423 6.65 27.50 31.87
C PHE A 423 7.10 28.80 32.56
N SER A 424 8.14 28.69 33.39
CA SER A 424 8.71 29.79 34.16
C SER A 424 9.49 30.81 33.33
N ASN A 425 10.06 30.41 32.19
CA ASN A 425 10.91 31.26 31.34
C ASN A 425 10.31 31.58 29.96
N PHE A 426 9.09 31.11 29.68
CA PHE A 426 8.50 31.18 28.34
C PHE A 426 6.97 31.12 28.42
N ASN A 427 6.28 31.92 27.62
CA ASN A 427 4.81 31.94 27.57
C ASN A 427 4.32 32.22 26.15
N SER A 428 3.01 32.13 25.91
CA SER A 428 2.41 32.27 24.58
C SER A 428 2.61 33.65 23.94
N THR A 429 3.04 34.66 24.70
CA THR A 429 3.32 36.02 24.22
C THR A 429 4.81 36.35 24.13
N SER A 430 5.69 35.41 24.52
CA SER A 430 7.13 35.62 24.52
C SER A 430 7.65 35.89 23.09
N PRO A 431 8.40 36.98 22.85
CA PRO A 431 8.99 37.24 21.54
C PRO A 431 10.10 36.21 21.25
N PRO A 432 10.40 35.92 19.96
CA PRO A 432 11.55 35.12 19.59
C PRO A 432 12.86 35.67 20.16
N TYR A 433 13.65 34.81 20.82
CA TYR A 433 14.98 35.14 21.35
C TYR A 433 15.97 33.99 21.10
N CYS A 434 16.98 34.24 20.27
CA CYS A 434 17.94 33.23 19.80
C CYS A 434 19.40 33.58 20.14
N PRO A 435 19.84 33.41 21.39
CA PRO A 435 21.22 33.74 21.76
C PRO A 435 22.27 32.82 21.11
N ASN A 436 21.89 31.57 20.82
CA ASN A 436 22.82 30.54 20.36
C ASN A 436 22.61 30.13 18.89
N PHE A 437 21.80 30.88 18.13
CA PHE A 437 21.59 30.60 16.71
C PHE A 437 22.92 30.68 15.96
N LYS A 438 23.22 29.64 15.20
CA LYS A 438 24.44 29.56 14.40
C LYS A 438 24.18 28.73 13.15
N ILE A 439 24.64 29.21 12.01
CA ILE A 439 24.77 28.43 10.79
C ILE A 439 26.23 28.04 10.66
N ASP A 440 26.51 26.78 10.33
CA ASP A 440 27.87 26.36 10.01
C ASP A 440 28.25 26.88 8.63
N ASP A 441 29.50 27.31 8.46
CA ASP A 441 29.97 27.89 7.19
C ASP A 441 30.03 26.85 6.05
N ASP A 442 30.00 25.56 6.41
CA ASP A 442 30.10 24.43 5.49
C ASP A 442 28.71 23.96 5.03
N TYR A 443 28.26 24.49 3.88
CA TYR A 443 27.17 23.92 3.10
C TYR A 443 27.68 23.55 1.70
N ASN A 444 27.00 22.62 1.03
CA ASN A 444 27.39 22.25 -0.33
C ASN A 444 27.13 23.42 -1.29
N GLN A 445 28.18 23.93 -1.92
CA GLN A 445 28.08 25.07 -2.85
C GLN A 445 27.86 24.64 -4.30
N LEU A 446 27.89 23.33 -4.58
CA LEU A 446 27.66 22.75 -5.91
C LEU A 446 26.36 21.94 -5.91
N VAL A 447 25.52 22.21 -6.92
CA VAL A 447 24.20 21.58 -7.09
C VAL A 447 23.97 21.17 -8.55
N THR A 448 23.12 20.17 -8.76
CA THR A 448 22.79 19.66 -10.09
C THR A 448 21.91 20.65 -10.88
N THR A 449 21.98 20.60 -12.20
CA THR A 449 21.23 21.50 -13.12
C THR A 449 19.78 21.07 -13.37
N ASP A 450 19.41 19.85 -12.98
CA ASP A 450 18.14 19.17 -13.24
C ASP A 450 16.98 19.57 -12.30
N GLY A 451 17.28 20.36 -11.25
CA GLY A 451 16.34 20.76 -10.20
C GLY A 451 16.21 19.74 -9.06
N GLY A 452 17.00 18.66 -9.06
CA GLY A 452 17.13 17.73 -7.93
C GLY A 452 18.11 18.22 -6.86
N GLY A 453 18.86 19.29 -7.14
CA GLY A 453 19.86 19.86 -6.26
C GLY A 453 19.27 20.40 -4.95
N LYS A 454 19.98 20.16 -3.84
CA LYS A 454 19.61 20.66 -2.51
C LYS A 454 20.82 21.35 -1.90
N LEU A 455 20.65 22.54 -1.31
CA LEU A 455 21.63 23.09 -0.39
C LEU A 455 21.32 22.56 1.01
N ILE A 456 22.23 21.77 1.58
CA ILE A 456 22.12 21.21 2.92
C ILE A 456 22.80 22.19 3.87
N ILE A 457 22.02 22.73 4.80
CA ILE A 457 22.45 23.72 5.78
C ILE A 457 22.50 23.02 7.15
N THR A 458 23.66 23.06 7.80
CA THR A 458 23.83 22.59 9.19
C THR A 458 24.06 23.76 10.13
N GLY A 459 23.78 23.55 11.41
CA GLY A 459 23.99 24.56 12.44
C GLY A 459 23.25 24.22 13.73
N ASN A 460 23.01 25.25 14.55
CA ASN A 460 22.29 25.15 15.81
C ASN A 460 21.09 26.10 15.84
N TYR A 461 19.96 25.58 16.30
CA TYR A 461 18.69 26.29 16.44
C TYR A 461 18.15 26.85 15.13
N LEU A 462 18.30 26.09 14.04
CA LEU A 462 17.81 26.47 12.71
C LEU A 462 16.26 26.52 12.61
N GLY A 463 15.55 26.01 13.63
CA GLY A 463 14.09 25.92 13.66
C GLY A 463 13.51 24.64 13.06
N TRP A 464 12.19 24.58 12.98
CA TRP A 464 11.37 23.47 12.47
C TRP A 464 10.93 23.67 11.01
N GLY A 465 11.68 24.47 10.24
CA GLY A 465 11.40 24.75 8.83
C GLY A 465 10.46 25.94 8.61
N SER A 466 10.57 26.51 7.42
CA SER A 466 9.78 27.64 6.91
C SER A 466 10.01 27.67 5.41
N TYR A 467 9.04 28.00 4.58
CA TYR A 467 9.34 28.10 3.14
C TYR A 467 10.43 29.16 2.89
N PRO A 468 11.55 28.85 2.18
CA PRO A 468 11.85 27.65 1.39
C PRO A 468 12.70 26.55 2.09
N LEU A 469 13.05 26.74 3.36
CA LEU A 469 13.75 25.77 4.22
C LEU A 469 12.86 24.57 4.58
N GLN A 470 13.32 23.38 4.20
CA GLN A 470 12.71 22.11 4.56
C GLN A 470 13.56 21.38 5.60
N VAL A 471 12.92 20.64 6.50
CA VAL A 471 13.58 20.00 7.64
C VAL A 471 14.15 18.64 7.22
N ILE A 472 15.43 18.39 7.53
CA ILE A 472 16.01 17.05 7.59
C ILE A 472 16.05 16.58 9.05
N VAL A 473 16.62 17.42 9.93
CA VAL A 473 16.62 17.24 11.38
C VAL A 473 16.25 18.59 12.00
N PRO A 474 15.15 18.69 12.78
CA PRO A 474 14.76 19.92 13.45
C PRO A 474 15.92 20.59 14.17
N ASN A 475 15.98 21.92 14.08
CA ASN A 475 16.96 22.79 14.72
C ASN A 475 18.44 22.56 14.35
N SER A 476 18.79 21.59 13.52
CA SER A 476 20.20 21.26 13.24
C SER A 476 20.54 21.04 11.78
N LYS A 477 19.59 20.56 10.97
CA LYS A 477 19.83 20.28 9.56
C LYS A 477 18.60 20.58 8.70
N LEU A 478 18.73 21.58 7.85
CA LEU A 478 17.69 21.98 6.89
C LEU A 478 18.20 21.83 5.46
N PHE A 479 17.31 21.89 4.49
CA PHE A 479 17.72 22.06 3.10
C PHE A 479 16.85 23.06 2.35
N ILE A 480 17.45 23.67 1.32
CA ILE A 480 16.75 24.49 0.33
C ILE A 480 16.78 23.72 -0.99
N ALA A 481 15.60 23.44 -1.55
CA ALA A 481 15.50 22.88 -2.90
C ALA A 481 15.92 23.94 -3.92
N ILE A 482 16.85 23.59 -4.82
CA ILE A 482 17.32 24.49 -5.86
C ILE A 482 16.63 24.16 -7.18
N PRO A 483 16.01 25.14 -7.85
CA PRO A 483 15.34 24.91 -9.12
C PRO A 483 16.33 24.53 -10.23
N ARG A 484 15.79 24.14 -11.38
CA ARG A 484 16.59 23.98 -12.61
C ARG A 484 17.31 25.29 -12.95
N GLY A 485 18.55 25.18 -13.40
CA GLY A 485 19.36 26.34 -13.79
C GLY A 485 20.80 25.99 -14.13
N VAL A 486 21.59 27.01 -14.50
CA VAL A 486 22.99 26.89 -14.90
C VAL A 486 23.83 28.09 -14.46
N GLY A 487 25.15 27.91 -14.45
CA GLY A 487 26.15 28.95 -14.19
C GLY A 487 26.64 29.00 -12.73
N VAL A 488 27.50 29.98 -12.46
CA VAL A 488 28.16 30.18 -11.16
C VAL A 488 27.63 31.42 -10.42
N GLY A 489 27.94 31.54 -9.13
CA GLY A 489 27.70 32.76 -8.35
C GLY A 489 26.20 33.09 -8.17
N LYS A 490 25.36 32.06 -8.15
CA LYS A 490 23.95 32.20 -7.80
C LYS A 490 23.83 32.42 -6.31
N HIS A 491 22.75 33.06 -5.88
CA HIS A 491 22.44 33.20 -4.48
C HIS A 491 20.96 32.90 -4.23
N ILE A 492 20.67 32.41 -3.04
CA ILE A 492 19.32 32.27 -2.51
C ILE A 492 19.33 32.76 -1.07
N SER A 493 18.35 33.58 -0.71
CA SER A 493 18.18 34.05 0.66
C SER A 493 17.07 33.27 1.35
N ALA A 494 17.29 32.88 2.59
CA ALA A 494 16.29 32.23 3.41
C ALA A 494 16.18 32.92 4.77
N THR A 495 14.94 33.08 5.23
CA THR A 495 14.64 33.63 6.55
C THR A 495 14.30 32.48 7.51
N PHE A 496 15.08 32.37 8.57
CA PHE A 496 14.91 31.38 9.63
C PHE A 496 13.75 31.80 10.56
N GLN A 497 13.25 30.87 11.35
CA GLN A 497 12.08 31.10 12.22
C GLN A 497 12.30 32.21 13.26
N ASN A 498 13.55 32.52 13.59
CA ASN A 498 13.94 33.61 14.46
C ASN A 498 13.95 35.00 13.78
N GLY A 499 13.61 35.07 12.49
CA GLY A 499 13.61 36.29 11.67
C GLY A 499 14.97 36.64 11.05
N GLN A 500 16.05 35.91 11.37
CA GLN A 500 17.35 36.14 10.73
C GLN A 500 17.31 35.66 9.28
N THR A 501 17.86 36.48 8.38
CA THR A 501 17.94 36.16 6.95
C THR A 501 19.39 35.94 6.56
N GLN A 502 19.69 34.79 5.96
CA GLN A 502 21.01 34.45 5.45
C GLN A 502 20.94 34.29 3.93
N SER A 503 21.99 34.77 3.24
CA SER A 503 22.18 34.50 1.82
C SER A 503 23.17 33.36 1.63
N PHE A 504 22.82 32.41 0.78
CA PHE A 504 23.61 31.23 0.43
C PHE A 504 24.05 31.35 -1.02
N ASN A 505 25.36 31.36 -1.24
CA ASN A 505 25.96 31.39 -2.56
C ASN A 505 26.16 29.96 -3.06
N TYR A 506 25.74 29.68 -4.29
CA TYR A 506 25.91 28.38 -4.90
C TYR A 506 26.23 28.50 -6.38
N SER A 507 26.73 27.41 -6.94
CA SER A 507 26.99 27.26 -8.36
C SER A 507 26.41 25.94 -8.84
N TYR A 508 25.93 25.92 -10.08
CA TYR A 508 25.58 24.67 -10.70
C TYR A 508 26.84 23.92 -11.12
N ILE A 509 26.82 22.59 -11.04
CA ILE A 509 27.92 21.76 -11.55
C ILE A 509 28.25 22.16 -13.00
N PRO A 510 29.54 22.27 -13.36
CA PRO A 510 29.92 22.58 -14.73
C PRO A 510 29.47 21.45 -15.67
N PRO A 511 29.22 21.75 -16.95
CA PRO A 511 28.90 20.71 -17.91
C PRO A 511 30.05 19.70 -18.01
N PHE A 512 29.74 18.42 -18.13
CA PHE A 512 30.72 17.36 -18.32
C PHE A 512 30.23 16.43 -19.43
N ILE A 513 31.03 16.29 -20.49
CA ILE A 513 30.74 15.42 -21.61
C ILE A 513 31.39 14.06 -21.36
N LYS A 514 30.57 13.01 -21.35
CA LYS A 514 31.02 11.62 -21.15
C LYS A 514 31.16 10.89 -22.48
N SER A 515 30.16 11.01 -23.36
CA SER A 515 30.04 10.22 -24.59
C SER A 515 29.08 10.87 -25.58
N TYR A 516 29.00 10.31 -26.79
CA TYR A 516 27.99 10.67 -27.79
C TYR A 516 27.28 9.42 -28.31
N GLY A 517 26.18 9.60 -29.03
CA GLY A 517 25.45 8.52 -29.67
C GLY A 517 24.47 9.03 -30.72
N PHE A 518 23.57 8.13 -31.15
CA PHE A 518 22.40 8.50 -31.92
C PHE A 518 21.14 7.96 -31.25
N LEU A 519 20.06 8.72 -31.38
CA LEU A 519 18.72 8.30 -30.99
C LEU A 519 17.78 8.52 -32.17
N GLU A 520 16.81 7.63 -32.35
CA GLU A 520 15.74 7.83 -33.32
C GLU A 520 14.44 8.18 -32.58
N ILE A 521 13.91 9.38 -32.82
CA ILE A 521 12.67 9.86 -32.24
C ILE A 521 11.75 10.21 -33.41
N GLU A 522 10.60 9.55 -33.50
CA GLU A 522 9.59 9.81 -34.55
C GLU A 522 10.17 9.73 -35.97
N GLY A 523 11.10 8.79 -36.20
CA GLY A 523 11.78 8.60 -37.49
C GLY A 523 12.88 9.64 -37.80
N GLN A 524 13.17 10.56 -36.87
CA GLN A 524 14.30 11.48 -36.98
C GLN A 524 15.50 10.96 -36.20
N LYS A 525 16.65 10.86 -36.88
CA LYS A 525 17.92 10.51 -36.25
C LYS A 525 18.56 11.76 -35.62
N ILE A 526 18.76 11.71 -34.31
CA ILE A 526 19.29 12.77 -33.48
C ILE A 526 20.70 12.38 -33.05
N PHE A 527 21.69 13.24 -33.29
CA PHE A 527 23.02 13.15 -32.69
C PHE A 527 22.93 13.58 -31.23
N THR A 528 23.29 12.69 -30.30
CA THR A 528 23.15 12.93 -28.87
C THR A 528 24.49 13.05 -28.19
N ILE A 529 24.57 13.93 -27.19
CA ILE A 529 25.70 14.02 -26.27
C ILE A 529 25.18 13.67 -24.87
N ASN A 530 25.85 12.73 -24.23
CA ASN A 530 25.53 12.25 -22.89
C ASN A 530 26.57 12.78 -21.89
N GLY A 531 26.10 13.27 -20.75
CA GLY A 531 26.94 13.99 -19.81
C GLY A 531 26.23 14.37 -18.52
N THR A 532 26.67 15.43 -17.87
CA THR A 532 26.01 16.08 -16.72
C THR A 532 26.17 17.58 -16.83
N GLY A 533 25.41 18.37 -16.05
CA GLY A 533 25.60 19.82 -15.97
C GLY A 533 25.16 20.61 -17.20
N PHE A 534 24.33 20.00 -18.06
CA PHE A 534 23.67 20.67 -19.18
C PHE A 534 22.46 21.49 -18.71
N ASP A 535 22.04 22.46 -19.52
CA ASP A 535 20.86 23.29 -19.28
C ASP A 535 19.58 22.52 -19.62
N PHE A 536 18.68 22.39 -18.64
CA PHE A 536 17.37 21.75 -18.78
C PHE A 536 16.26 22.72 -19.21
N ILE A 537 16.52 24.03 -19.15
CA ILE A 537 15.56 25.10 -19.47
C ILE A 537 15.85 25.64 -20.87
N ASN A 538 17.11 25.95 -21.16
CA ASN A 538 17.52 26.54 -22.44
C ASN A 538 18.33 25.56 -23.29
N GLN A 539 18.56 25.96 -24.54
CA GLN A 539 19.43 25.23 -25.45
C GLN A 539 20.89 25.26 -24.99
N ASN A 540 21.64 24.22 -25.35
CA ASN A 540 23.03 24.03 -24.95
C ASN A 540 23.99 24.39 -26.10
N ASN A 541 24.97 25.26 -25.86
CA ASN A 541 25.96 25.62 -26.88
C ASN A 541 27.14 24.66 -26.85
N ILE A 542 27.35 23.94 -27.95
CA ILE A 542 28.40 22.95 -28.12
C ILE A 542 29.33 23.39 -29.24
N THR A 543 30.63 23.38 -29.01
CA THR A 543 31.62 23.61 -30.07
C THR A 543 32.14 22.26 -30.55
N LEU A 544 31.93 21.96 -31.83
CA LEU A 544 32.36 20.73 -32.50
C LEU A 544 33.39 21.07 -33.57
N ASN A 545 34.64 20.64 -33.39
CA ASN A 545 35.77 20.98 -34.26
C ASN A 545 35.91 22.49 -34.53
N GLY A 546 35.71 23.31 -33.50
CA GLY A 546 35.75 24.78 -33.59
C GLY A 546 34.49 25.43 -34.14
N THR A 547 33.49 24.66 -34.60
CA THR A 547 32.20 25.19 -35.07
C THR A 547 31.19 25.21 -33.93
N PRO A 548 30.59 26.36 -33.57
CA PRO A 548 29.54 26.42 -32.57
C PRO A 548 28.21 25.87 -33.12
N LEU A 549 27.57 25.01 -32.35
CA LEU A 549 26.28 24.37 -32.62
C LEU A 549 25.38 24.53 -31.39
N THR A 550 24.07 24.56 -31.61
CA THR A 550 23.08 24.73 -30.55
C THR A 550 22.23 23.47 -30.44
N PHE A 551 22.40 22.74 -29.33
CA PHE A 551 21.69 21.52 -29.01
C PHE A 551 20.41 21.83 -28.24
N THR A 552 19.49 20.87 -28.18
CA THR A 552 18.28 20.98 -27.36
C THR A 552 18.62 21.23 -25.88
N ASN A 553 17.62 21.61 -25.11
CA ASN A 553 17.69 21.47 -23.65
C ASN A 553 17.91 20.00 -23.27
N ALA A 554 18.45 19.79 -22.08
CA ALA A 554 18.69 18.47 -21.52
C ALA A 554 17.36 17.76 -21.20
N LEU A 555 17.32 16.46 -21.49
CA LEU A 555 16.19 15.60 -21.17
C LEU A 555 16.38 14.99 -19.76
N GLY A 556 15.27 14.79 -19.05
CA GLY A 556 15.22 14.12 -17.74
C GLY A 556 14.09 13.10 -17.66
N GLY A 557 14.33 12.00 -16.93
CA GLY A 557 13.47 10.83 -16.81
C GLY A 557 13.73 9.74 -17.87
N ASN A 558 13.31 8.51 -17.57
CA ASN A 558 13.21 7.37 -18.51
C ASN A 558 14.50 6.95 -19.23
N GLY A 559 15.66 6.98 -18.56
CA GLY A 559 16.93 6.48 -19.12
C GLY A 559 17.64 7.46 -20.06
N PHE A 560 17.12 8.67 -20.25
CA PHE A 560 17.71 9.74 -21.06
C PHE A 560 18.30 10.89 -20.21
N ASP A 561 18.57 10.63 -18.94
CA ASP A 561 18.99 11.65 -17.98
C ASP A 561 20.27 12.35 -18.45
N ASN A 562 20.21 13.68 -18.52
CA ASN A 562 21.31 14.56 -18.91
C ASN A 562 21.81 14.35 -20.35
N MET A 563 20.92 13.98 -21.26
CA MET A 563 21.19 13.92 -22.70
C MET A 563 20.75 15.21 -23.40
N ILE A 564 21.55 15.70 -24.34
CA ILE A 564 21.20 16.79 -25.26
C ILE A 564 21.25 16.29 -26.70
N GLY A 565 20.36 16.79 -27.56
CA GLY A 565 20.23 16.33 -28.94
C GLY A 565 20.48 17.43 -29.99
N PHE A 566 20.91 17.01 -31.17
CA PHE A 566 21.03 17.85 -32.36
C PHE A 566 20.59 17.04 -33.59
N ASN A 567 19.77 17.63 -34.47
CA ASN A 567 19.30 16.89 -35.64
C ASN A 567 20.48 16.58 -36.58
N ILE A 568 20.67 15.29 -36.90
CA ILE A 568 21.81 14.83 -37.69
C ILE A 568 21.84 15.44 -39.09
N SER A 569 20.68 15.81 -39.66
CA SER A 569 20.59 16.43 -41.00
C SER A 569 21.32 17.77 -41.07
N ASN A 570 21.51 18.43 -39.92
CA ASN A 570 22.16 19.72 -39.80
C ASN A 570 23.63 19.58 -39.38
N LEU A 571 24.10 18.37 -39.08
CA LEU A 571 25.49 18.11 -38.72
C LEU A 571 26.35 18.21 -39.99
N PRO A 572 27.53 18.85 -39.94
CA PRO A 572 28.48 18.81 -41.05
C PRO A 572 28.78 17.36 -41.45
N SER A 573 29.03 17.11 -42.74
CA SER A 573 29.45 15.78 -43.20
C SER A 573 30.80 15.44 -42.57
N ILE A 574 30.81 14.44 -41.69
CA ILE A 574 32.00 13.98 -40.96
C ILE A 574 32.29 12.54 -41.42
N PRO A 575 33.48 12.25 -41.99
CA PRO A 575 33.87 10.89 -42.32
C PRO A 575 34.01 10.01 -41.07
N ASN A 576 33.71 8.71 -41.20
CA ASN A 576 33.97 7.73 -40.13
C ASN A 576 35.45 7.71 -39.75
N GLU A 577 35.72 7.39 -38.48
CA GLU A 577 37.06 7.40 -37.86
C GLU A 577 37.74 8.78 -37.85
N THR A 578 36.98 9.85 -38.09
CA THR A 578 37.50 11.22 -37.90
C THR A 578 37.49 11.59 -36.44
N LYS A 579 38.61 12.11 -35.93
CA LYS A 579 38.70 12.64 -34.57
C LYS A 579 37.90 13.95 -34.46
N LEU A 580 36.92 13.98 -33.56
CA LEU A 580 36.11 15.13 -33.19
C LEU A 580 36.58 15.70 -31.86
N THR A 581 36.81 17.00 -31.78
CA THR A 581 37.02 17.72 -30.52
C THR A 581 35.74 18.47 -30.14
N ILE A 582 35.23 18.19 -28.95
CA ILE A 582 33.95 18.71 -28.47
C ILE A 582 34.12 19.34 -27.09
N PHE A 583 33.48 20.49 -26.86
CA PHE A 583 33.22 21.02 -25.54
C PHE A 583 31.89 21.78 -25.51
N ALA A 584 31.30 21.90 -24.33
CA ALA A 584 30.08 22.66 -24.09
C ALA A 584 30.39 24.00 -23.39
N ASN A 585 29.63 25.04 -23.71
CA ASN A 585 29.58 26.29 -22.95
C ASN A 585 28.15 26.50 -22.44
N VAL A 586 27.93 26.23 -21.16
CA VAL A 586 26.60 26.22 -20.53
C VAL A 586 26.61 27.15 -19.34
N GLY A 587 25.78 28.21 -19.38
CA GLY A 587 25.70 29.20 -18.30
C GLY A 587 27.02 29.93 -18.02
N GLY A 588 27.88 30.07 -19.03
CA GLY A 588 29.23 30.65 -18.88
C GLY A 588 30.28 29.69 -18.31
N GLN A 589 29.94 28.42 -18.11
CA GLN A 589 30.86 27.36 -17.69
C GLN A 589 31.26 26.51 -18.90
N ILE A 590 32.55 26.19 -19.01
CA ILE A 590 33.09 25.36 -20.09
C ILE A 590 33.23 23.92 -19.58
N SER A 591 32.84 22.94 -20.39
CA SER A 591 33.02 21.53 -20.05
C SER A 591 34.47 21.08 -20.17
N ASN A 592 34.73 19.82 -19.79
CA ASN A 592 35.91 19.13 -20.29
C ASN A 592 35.93 19.17 -21.83
N VAL A 593 37.11 19.40 -22.40
CA VAL A 593 37.36 19.24 -23.83
C VAL A 593 37.63 17.77 -24.10
N VAL A 594 36.73 17.11 -24.80
CA VAL A 594 36.84 15.68 -25.14
C VAL A 594 37.17 15.51 -26.59
N SER A 595 37.91 14.43 -26.88
CA SER A 595 38.12 13.99 -28.25
C SER A 595 37.53 12.60 -28.45
N PHE A 596 36.65 12.48 -29.44
CA PHE A 596 36.03 11.22 -29.84
C PHE A 596 36.42 10.86 -31.27
N TYR A 597 36.27 9.61 -31.66
CA TYR A 597 36.29 9.19 -33.07
C TYR A 597 34.85 9.05 -33.54
N TYR A 598 34.50 9.74 -34.63
CA TYR A 598 33.16 9.72 -35.18
C TYR A 598 32.86 8.40 -35.88
N PHE A 599 31.71 7.82 -35.57
CA PHE A 599 31.13 6.68 -36.27
C PHE A 599 29.67 6.97 -36.59
N SER A 600 29.27 6.76 -37.84
CA SER A 600 27.92 7.05 -38.35
C SER A 600 26.84 6.12 -37.79
N SER A 601 27.22 4.93 -37.31
CA SER A 601 26.35 3.93 -36.72
C SER A 601 27.17 2.86 -36.02
N ILE A 602 26.81 2.53 -34.78
CA ILE A 602 27.25 1.32 -34.10
C ILE A 602 25.99 0.60 -33.59
N SER A 603 25.91 -0.72 -33.76
CA SER A 603 24.80 -1.51 -33.25
C SER A 603 25.23 -2.90 -32.79
N ILE A 604 24.51 -3.42 -31.81
CA ILE A 604 24.54 -4.82 -31.38
C ILE A 604 23.27 -5.47 -31.96
N SER A 605 23.41 -6.62 -32.60
CA SER A 605 22.28 -7.28 -33.28
C SER A 605 21.33 -7.96 -32.31
N GLU A 606 21.81 -8.38 -31.14
CA GLU A 606 21.02 -9.07 -30.12
C GLU A 606 20.28 -8.07 -29.21
N GLU A 607 18.97 -8.28 -29.03
CA GLU A 607 18.16 -7.48 -28.09
C GLU A 607 18.48 -7.78 -26.62
N LYS A 608 18.99 -8.99 -26.31
CA LYS A 608 19.39 -9.43 -24.98
C LYS A 608 20.49 -10.48 -25.08
N LEU A 609 21.56 -10.32 -24.30
CA LEU A 609 22.65 -11.29 -24.21
C LEU A 609 22.44 -12.27 -23.05
N ILE A 610 22.69 -13.55 -23.28
CA ILE A 610 22.60 -14.60 -22.25
C ILE A 610 24.01 -15.12 -21.96
N LEU A 611 24.44 -14.98 -20.71
CA LEU A 611 25.80 -15.27 -20.24
C LEU A 611 25.76 -16.31 -19.11
N ASN A 612 26.87 -17.02 -18.88
CA ASN A 612 26.98 -17.98 -17.79
C ASN A 612 27.45 -17.31 -16.49
N THR A 613 26.89 -17.69 -15.35
CA THR A 613 27.30 -17.17 -14.02
C THR A 613 28.78 -17.39 -13.70
N THR A 614 29.43 -18.39 -14.32
CA THR A 614 30.86 -18.69 -14.14
C THR A 614 31.80 -17.77 -14.92
N GLY A 615 31.28 -16.86 -15.75
CA GLY A 615 32.08 -16.10 -16.71
C GLY A 615 32.42 -16.93 -17.95
N GLY A 616 33.13 -16.32 -18.90
CA GLY A 616 33.54 -17.00 -20.13
C GLY A 616 33.86 -16.05 -21.27
N SER A 617 33.84 -16.58 -22.50
CA SER A 617 33.98 -15.78 -23.72
C SER A 617 32.72 -15.89 -24.57
N ILE A 618 32.34 -14.80 -25.22
CA ILE A 618 31.20 -14.71 -26.12
C ILE A 618 31.60 -13.90 -27.36
N SER A 619 31.01 -14.25 -28.50
CA SER A 619 31.01 -13.39 -29.68
C SER A 619 29.64 -12.76 -29.87
N ILE A 620 29.64 -11.46 -30.13
CA ILE A 620 28.46 -10.62 -30.30
C ILE A 620 28.47 -10.14 -31.75
N ASP A 621 27.37 -10.36 -32.46
CA ASP A 621 27.22 -9.91 -33.84
C ASP A 621 26.65 -8.47 -33.87
N GLY A 622 27.01 -7.69 -34.88
CA GLY A 622 26.59 -6.29 -34.93
C GLY A 622 27.16 -5.52 -36.12
N SER A 623 27.17 -4.20 -36.01
CA SER A 623 27.86 -3.30 -36.95
C SER A 623 28.75 -2.36 -36.15
N PHE A 624 30.07 -2.58 -36.22
CA PHE A 624 31.06 -1.86 -35.40
C PHE A 624 31.92 -0.87 -36.19
N VAL A 625 31.86 -0.90 -37.53
CA VAL A 625 32.47 0.05 -38.49
C VAL A 625 33.99 0.18 -38.45
N THR A 626 34.66 -0.26 -37.38
CA THR A 626 36.11 -0.28 -37.19
C THR A 626 36.61 -1.69 -36.85
N ASN A 627 37.90 -1.93 -37.09
CA ASN A 627 38.64 -3.10 -36.61
C ASN A 627 39.69 -2.73 -35.55
N ASN A 628 39.77 -1.46 -35.16
CA ASN A 628 40.75 -0.99 -34.19
C ASN A 628 40.27 -1.23 -32.75
N ILE A 629 40.74 -2.33 -32.16
CA ILE A 629 40.42 -2.72 -30.77
C ILE A 629 40.81 -1.62 -29.76
N SER A 630 41.83 -0.79 -30.04
CA SER A 630 42.26 0.26 -29.11
C SER A 630 41.22 1.36 -28.92
N LEU A 631 40.21 1.44 -29.79
CA LEU A 631 39.11 2.40 -29.70
C LEU A 631 37.89 1.83 -28.97
N VAL A 632 37.89 0.53 -28.65
CA VAL A 632 36.72 -0.15 -28.11
C VAL A 632 36.93 -0.52 -26.64
N SER A 633 35.92 -0.25 -25.83
CA SER A 633 35.85 -0.77 -24.46
C SER A 633 34.45 -1.33 -24.20
N VAL A 634 34.39 -2.40 -23.42
CA VAL A 634 33.14 -3.04 -23.02
C VAL A 634 33.13 -3.25 -21.52
N ASP A 635 31.99 -2.97 -20.89
CA ASP A 635 31.75 -3.28 -19.48
C ASP A 635 30.33 -3.82 -19.27
N ILE A 636 30.16 -4.60 -18.20
CA ILE A 636 28.84 -5.08 -17.75
C ILE A 636 28.62 -4.52 -16.33
N ASN A 637 27.63 -3.64 -16.18
CA ASN A 637 27.38 -2.87 -14.96
C ASN A 637 28.67 -2.24 -14.38
N GLY A 638 29.50 -1.64 -15.22
CA GLY A 638 30.76 -1.01 -14.82
C GLY A 638 31.95 -1.96 -14.64
N THR A 639 31.73 -3.28 -14.72
CA THR A 639 32.82 -4.26 -14.67
C THR A 639 33.43 -4.46 -16.05
N LYS A 640 34.70 -4.09 -16.21
CA LYS A 640 35.40 -4.16 -17.50
C LYS A 640 35.50 -5.58 -18.04
N CYS A 641 35.21 -5.73 -19.32
CA CYS A 641 35.42 -6.95 -20.09
C CYS A 641 36.68 -6.85 -20.95
N SER A 642 37.29 -7.98 -21.27
CA SER A 642 38.48 -8.01 -22.14
C SER A 642 38.07 -8.32 -23.58
N ILE A 643 38.57 -7.57 -24.54
CA ILE A 643 38.26 -7.78 -25.96
C ILE A 643 39.35 -8.67 -26.57
N SER A 644 38.95 -9.79 -27.17
CA SER A 644 39.88 -10.74 -27.80
C SER A 644 39.99 -10.55 -29.31
N SER A 645 38.91 -10.13 -29.98
CA SER A 645 38.92 -9.82 -31.40
C SER A 645 37.80 -8.85 -31.78
N LEU A 646 38.03 -7.99 -32.76
CA LEU A 646 37.02 -7.10 -33.34
C LEU A 646 37.13 -7.11 -34.87
N THR A 647 35.99 -7.27 -35.52
CA THR A 647 35.80 -7.05 -36.95
C THR A 647 34.67 -6.04 -37.14
N THR A 648 34.44 -5.60 -38.38
CA THR A 648 33.36 -4.65 -38.68
C THR A 648 31.96 -5.18 -38.35
N SER A 649 31.78 -6.51 -38.22
CA SER A 649 30.47 -7.12 -37.95
C SER A 649 30.42 -8.04 -36.73
N LYS A 650 31.55 -8.23 -36.02
CA LYS A 650 31.64 -9.19 -34.91
C LYS A 650 32.65 -8.76 -33.86
N LEU A 651 32.25 -8.83 -32.59
CA LEU A 651 33.05 -8.51 -31.40
C LEU A 651 33.16 -9.76 -30.52
N THR A 652 34.37 -10.22 -30.22
CA THR A 652 34.58 -11.32 -29.25
C THR A 652 35.19 -10.78 -27.98
N MET A 653 34.59 -11.09 -26.85
CA MET A 653 35.00 -10.61 -25.54
C MET A 653 35.00 -11.72 -24.49
N THR A 654 35.72 -11.47 -23.40
CA THR A 654 35.73 -12.27 -22.17
C THR A 654 35.08 -11.46 -21.06
N TYR A 655 34.11 -12.08 -20.38
CA TYR A 655 33.31 -11.46 -19.32
C TYR A 655 33.51 -12.21 -17.97
N PRO A 656 33.44 -11.49 -16.84
CA PRO A 656 33.65 -12.08 -15.52
C PRO A 656 32.44 -12.90 -15.04
N SER A 657 32.64 -13.73 -14.01
CA SER A 657 31.56 -14.41 -13.30
C SER A 657 30.65 -13.43 -12.56
N ASN A 658 29.35 -13.71 -12.50
CA ASN A 658 28.37 -12.92 -11.76
C ASN A 658 27.23 -13.79 -11.21
N GLN A 659 26.41 -13.23 -10.32
CA GLN A 659 25.22 -13.91 -9.80
C GLN A 659 24.14 -14.05 -10.90
N ALA A 660 23.24 -15.03 -10.74
CA ALA A 660 22.13 -15.20 -11.66
C ALA A 660 21.15 -14.03 -11.54
N GLY A 661 20.65 -13.53 -12.67
CA GLY A 661 19.71 -12.40 -12.69
C GLY A 661 19.58 -11.75 -14.07
N ASP A 662 18.53 -10.93 -14.23
CA ASP A 662 18.14 -10.28 -15.49
C ASP A 662 18.34 -8.75 -15.49
N THR A 663 19.06 -8.21 -14.51
CA THR A 663 19.17 -6.76 -14.27
C THR A 663 20.50 -6.15 -14.74
N TYR A 664 21.24 -6.87 -15.59
CA TYR A 664 22.57 -6.44 -16.04
C TYR A 664 22.49 -5.71 -17.39
N VAL A 665 23.39 -4.76 -17.60
CA VAL A 665 23.51 -4.01 -18.85
C VAL A 665 24.94 -4.06 -19.34
N LEU A 666 25.13 -4.52 -20.59
CA LEU A 666 26.39 -4.37 -21.30
C LEU A 666 26.45 -2.98 -21.91
N THR A 667 27.54 -2.26 -21.68
CA THR A 667 27.85 -0.98 -22.28
C THR A 667 29.03 -1.14 -23.24
N LEU A 668 28.80 -0.92 -24.53
CA LEU A 668 29.81 -0.91 -25.58
C LEU A 668 30.15 0.54 -25.92
N ASN A 669 31.41 0.91 -25.81
CA ASN A 669 31.92 2.22 -26.23
C ASN A 669 32.92 2.05 -27.37
N VAL A 670 32.64 2.65 -28.53
CA VAL A 670 33.51 2.66 -29.72
C VAL A 670 33.93 4.10 -30.02
N GLY A 671 35.14 4.48 -29.60
CA GLY A 671 35.71 5.81 -29.81
C GLY A 671 34.91 6.96 -29.20
N GLY A 672 34.07 6.71 -28.21
CA GLY A 672 33.14 7.67 -27.60
C GLY A 672 31.66 7.42 -27.93
N PHE A 673 31.37 6.57 -28.93
CA PHE A 673 30.03 6.15 -29.30
C PHE A 673 29.53 5.08 -28.34
N VAL A 674 28.45 5.30 -27.59
CA VAL A 674 27.93 4.33 -26.62
C VAL A 674 26.65 3.64 -27.10
N VAL A 675 26.64 2.31 -27.02
CA VAL A 675 25.46 1.43 -27.20
C VAL A 675 25.31 0.56 -25.96
N SER A 676 24.08 0.30 -25.54
CA SER A 676 23.80 -0.57 -24.40
C SER A 676 22.81 -1.68 -24.76
N THR A 677 23.03 -2.88 -24.23
CA THR A 677 22.16 -4.06 -24.43
C THR A 677 21.93 -4.78 -23.09
N PRO A 678 20.68 -5.19 -22.77
CA PRO A 678 20.38 -6.02 -21.60
C PRO A 678 21.14 -7.35 -21.57
N VAL A 679 21.49 -7.81 -20.37
CA VAL A 679 22.24 -9.05 -20.13
C VAL A 679 21.54 -9.89 -19.05
N SER A 680 21.47 -11.20 -19.26
CA SER A 680 21.03 -12.19 -18.27
C SER A 680 22.13 -13.18 -17.97
N TYR A 681 22.39 -13.39 -16.68
CA TYR A 681 23.27 -14.46 -16.22
C TYR A 681 22.45 -15.69 -15.84
N ILE A 682 22.71 -16.80 -16.51
CA ILE A 682 22.09 -18.10 -16.24
C ILE A 682 23.09 -19.06 -15.60
N GLN A 683 22.60 -19.89 -14.68
CA GLN A 683 23.41 -20.94 -14.10
C GLN A 683 23.54 -22.07 -15.11
N GLN A 684 24.78 -22.38 -15.51
CA GLN A 684 25.03 -23.49 -16.41
C GLN A 684 24.60 -24.79 -15.71
N GLN A 685 23.63 -25.50 -16.27
CA GLN A 685 23.28 -26.84 -15.76
C GLN A 685 24.50 -27.74 -15.97
N THR A 686 25.09 -28.23 -14.88
CA THR A 686 26.15 -29.24 -14.94
C THR A 686 25.60 -30.44 -15.71
N PRO A 687 26.21 -30.87 -16.83
CA PRO A 687 25.74 -32.03 -17.56
C PRO A 687 25.75 -33.23 -16.59
N THR A 688 24.57 -33.84 -16.40
CA THR A 688 24.45 -35.07 -15.61
C THR A 688 25.43 -36.10 -16.20
N PRO A 689 26.33 -36.69 -15.40
CA PRO A 689 27.33 -37.62 -15.93
C PRO A 689 26.62 -38.76 -16.66
N SER A 690 26.91 -38.90 -17.95
CA SER A 690 26.45 -40.02 -18.77
C SER A 690 26.92 -41.31 -18.10
N THR A 691 25.97 -42.14 -17.68
CA THR A 691 26.23 -43.47 -17.15
C THR A 691 26.88 -44.32 -18.24
N THR A 692 28.17 -44.59 -18.07
CA THR A 692 28.95 -45.53 -18.88
C THR A 692 28.23 -46.89 -18.91
N PRO A 693 27.99 -47.49 -20.09
CA PRO A 693 27.36 -48.80 -20.20
C PRO A 693 28.34 -49.89 -19.74
N THR A 694 27.95 -50.63 -18.70
CA THR A 694 28.66 -51.83 -18.24
C THR A 694 28.49 -52.96 -19.26
N PRO A 695 29.57 -53.71 -19.61
CA PRO A 695 29.47 -54.81 -20.58
C PRO A 695 28.66 -55.98 -20.03
N SER A 696 27.75 -56.46 -20.88
CA SER A 696 26.95 -57.67 -20.70
C SER A 696 27.79 -58.94 -20.87
N THR A 697 27.66 -59.89 -19.93
CA THR A 697 27.91 -61.32 -20.17
C THR A 697 26.87 -62.20 -19.46
N THR A 698 25.92 -62.68 -20.27
CA THR A 698 25.43 -64.08 -20.41
C THR A 698 24.63 -64.74 -19.25
N PRO A 699 23.80 -65.78 -19.52
CA PRO A 699 22.36 -65.71 -19.28
C PRO A 699 21.84 -66.85 -18.38
N THR A 700 20.65 -66.67 -17.79
CA THR A 700 19.91 -67.79 -17.19
C THR A 700 18.42 -67.66 -17.51
N PRO A 701 17.73 -68.77 -17.79
CA PRO A 701 16.52 -68.77 -18.60
C PRO A 701 15.23 -68.63 -17.80
N SER A 702 14.32 -67.87 -18.39
CA SER A 702 12.89 -68.16 -18.61
C SER A 702 12.07 -68.82 -17.49
N THR A 703 11.14 -68.04 -16.93
CA THR A 703 9.74 -68.48 -16.77
C THR A 703 8.77 -67.33 -17.08
N THR A 704 8.06 -67.55 -18.18
CA THR A 704 6.81 -66.97 -18.73
C THR A 704 5.61 -67.13 -17.75
N PRO A 705 4.37 -66.62 -17.99
CA PRO A 705 3.92 -65.28 -18.44
C PRO A 705 2.58 -64.78 -17.79
N VAL A 706 2.05 -63.62 -18.29
CA VAL A 706 0.60 -63.23 -18.46
C VAL A 706 -0.11 -62.52 -17.26
N PRO A 707 -1.05 -61.55 -17.46
CA PRO A 707 -1.21 -60.52 -18.53
C PRO A 707 -1.68 -59.11 -18.08
N SER A 708 -1.69 -58.20 -19.08
CA SER A 708 -2.70 -57.13 -19.35
C SER A 708 -2.75 -55.92 -18.41
N THR A 709 -2.91 -54.67 -18.85
CA THR A 709 -3.54 -54.06 -20.05
C THR A 709 -3.09 -52.59 -20.06
N THR A 710 -2.51 -52.04 -21.14
CA THR A 710 -3.15 -51.20 -22.21
C THR A 710 -3.88 -49.95 -21.67
N THR A 711 -3.84 -48.74 -22.23
CA THR A 711 -3.29 -48.19 -23.49
C THR A 711 -3.53 -46.67 -23.49
N SER A 712 -2.75 -46.00 -24.35
CA SER A 712 -3.16 -44.87 -25.23
C SER A 712 -3.75 -43.58 -24.64
N SER A 713 -2.91 -42.55 -24.71
CA SER A 713 -3.31 -41.24 -25.23
C SER A 713 -3.68 -41.31 -26.73
N PRO A 714 -4.61 -40.46 -27.19
CA PRO A 714 -4.57 -39.82 -28.51
C PRO A 714 -4.49 -38.29 -28.33
N THR A 715 -3.52 -37.56 -28.88
CA THR A 715 -3.49 -36.99 -30.25
C THR A 715 -4.82 -36.39 -30.71
N THR A 716 -4.85 -35.05 -30.91
CA THR A 716 -5.21 -34.39 -32.19
C THR A 716 -5.11 -32.86 -32.06
N SER A 717 -4.36 -32.26 -32.98
CA SER A 717 -4.50 -30.87 -33.46
C SER A 717 -5.84 -30.72 -34.23
N PRO A 718 -6.38 -29.52 -34.55
CA PRO A 718 -5.84 -28.78 -35.71
C PRO A 718 -6.01 -27.24 -35.72
N ASN A 719 -5.17 -26.62 -36.57
CA ASN A 719 -5.37 -25.51 -37.54
C ASN A 719 -6.08 -24.21 -37.13
N HIS A 720 -5.46 -23.03 -37.32
CA HIS A 720 -5.17 -22.29 -38.58
C HIS A 720 -6.40 -21.79 -39.36
N SER A 721 -6.64 -20.47 -39.29
CA SER A 721 -7.18 -19.60 -40.35
C SER A 721 -6.96 -18.14 -39.89
N GLU A 722 -5.99 -17.42 -40.46
CA GLU A 722 -6.21 -16.41 -41.52
C GLU A 722 -6.81 -15.10 -40.99
N ASP A 723 -5.93 -14.16 -40.62
CA ASP A 723 -6.26 -12.74 -40.49
C ASP A 723 -5.74 -11.99 -41.72
N GLY A 724 -6.68 -11.56 -42.56
CA GLY A 724 -6.46 -10.68 -43.69
C GLY A 724 -7.36 -9.44 -43.58
N SER A 725 -6.71 -8.29 -43.36
CA SER A 725 -6.99 -7.00 -44.01
C SER A 725 -8.47 -6.61 -44.24
N THR A 726 -8.92 -5.53 -43.58
CA THR A 726 -9.37 -4.32 -44.33
C THR A 726 -9.36 -3.05 -43.46
N SER A 727 -8.70 -2.04 -44.02
CA SER A 727 -8.91 -0.60 -43.86
C SER A 727 -10.38 -0.17 -43.68
N SER A 728 -10.63 0.78 -42.77
CA SER A 728 -11.71 1.77 -42.93
C SER A 728 -11.45 3.04 -42.09
N THR A 729 -10.97 4.07 -42.77
CA THR A 729 -11.40 5.49 -42.70
C THR A 729 -12.13 5.99 -41.45
N LEU A 730 -11.45 6.88 -40.73
CA LEU A 730 -12.03 7.92 -39.87
C LEU A 730 -13.09 8.73 -40.63
N SER A 731 -14.28 8.86 -40.05
CA SER A 731 -15.24 9.92 -40.40
C SER A 731 -15.75 10.58 -39.13
N ILE A 732 -15.41 11.86 -39.02
CA ILE A 732 -15.81 12.82 -38.01
C ILE A 732 -17.21 13.33 -38.40
N SER A 733 -18.24 13.07 -37.59
CA SER A 733 -19.40 13.98 -37.44
C SER A 733 -20.45 13.40 -36.46
N LEU A 734 -20.37 13.74 -35.18
CA LEU A 734 -21.54 13.60 -34.28
C LEU A 734 -21.61 14.65 -33.15
N ASN A 735 -20.90 15.77 -33.30
CA ASN A 735 -20.97 16.91 -32.36
C ASN A 735 -21.69 18.14 -32.95
N LEU A 736 -22.33 18.02 -34.12
CA LEU A 736 -23.07 19.11 -34.77
C LEU A 736 -24.61 18.98 -34.63
N LEU A 737 -25.11 17.89 -34.05
CA LEU A 737 -26.56 17.68 -33.86
C LEU A 737 -27.07 18.10 -32.47
N MET A 738 -26.16 18.30 -31.49
CA MET A 738 -26.52 18.74 -30.13
C MET A 738 -26.54 20.26 -29.94
N LEU A 739 -26.13 21.05 -30.95
CA LEU A 739 -26.18 22.52 -30.89
C LEU A 739 -27.44 23.12 -31.55
N LEU A 740 -28.30 22.29 -32.17
CA LEU A 740 -29.49 22.73 -32.92
C LEU A 740 -30.82 22.48 -32.19
N LEU A 741 -30.81 21.94 -30.97
CA LEU A 741 -32.01 21.70 -30.15
C LEU A 741 -32.16 22.67 -28.95
N ILE A 742 -31.27 23.66 -28.80
CA ILE A 742 -31.36 24.68 -27.72
C ILE A 742 -31.92 26.04 -28.23
N VAL A 743 -32.36 26.14 -29.50
CA VAL A 743 -32.94 27.38 -30.07
C VAL A 743 -34.44 27.26 -30.40
N GLN A 744 -35.17 26.32 -29.78
CA GLN A 744 -36.64 26.23 -29.93
C GLN A 744 -37.44 26.27 -28.62
N PHE A 745 -36.87 26.89 -27.59
CA PHE A 745 -37.63 27.41 -26.45
C PHE A 745 -37.20 28.84 -26.11
N ILE A 746 -37.58 29.77 -27.00
CA ILE A 746 -38.07 31.12 -26.69
C ILE A 746 -39.43 31.24 -27.41
#